data_AF-A0A7V3A793-F1
#
_entry.id   AF-A0A7V3A793-F1
#
_cell.length_a   1.000
_cell.length_b   1.000
_cell.length_c   1.000
_cell.angle_alpha   90.00
_cell.angle_beta   90.00
_cell.angle_gamma   90.00
#
_symmetry.space_group_name_H-M   'P 1'
#
loop_
_entity.id
_entity.type
_entity.pdbx_description
1 polymer ?
#
loop_
_entity_poly.entity_id
_entity_poly.type
_entity_poly.pdbx_seq_one_letter_code
_entity_poly.pdbx_strand_id
1 'polypeptide(L)'
;MNSKEKDSSRKTTWKFLLQAGTLVISVTVFIFATLSVSRLLAARNQAGQKQEIKLKAADKTEWSGSQVSPLHRIPLHDELNQKIIPAAPNSLPFSSRYSCEPCHSYDTISQGTHFNYRQRPATDRRTEPWFLVDEKAGVQLPVSFQKYPGFWSPEQLGLTDWKFVTLFGRNLNGGGPGEPSQQNQTPDSRWNVSGPLEINCLGCHHRSPLQDHSEWVKQVMRENFRWAATAASGLGEVIGMASRLPSTWSLADGPNPDDHEWAVVPQVKYNQNFFDSKNNAVLELPRPEDDRCLACHSVTPRQATSRAAVDRDVHLQSGLKCVDCHRNDLSHEIVRGFEGEKLSHSRLKASDFTCAGCHLGEKPEKGGFGFTGRLGAPRPAHKGIPRVHFERLSCTACHSGLLPEKEPQAIYTSRANRLGIFGKAVWTSEFPLIVEPVFVREADKKIYPERMTWPAFWAEVKGRELVPVDSEEVMAAAPEVFSLKQDVAALLNSLLPLAGEGFYPAVIISAYLFEPNVDGSLNVRLLEKTPLTGKVTQDRFLLVQLKNDEARPLLPEFDPDEPPPGLEEKVLSVLQNLKSLARGREPVFLIGKYVYRITEGYLDKMEKTGQPAPQPEICWLQGDEYKPFLSPFQVRNLAVLGSGPGILTEEQVSLALKKLSEMNPGRKFAYVGAGFIFSLDQAGKLRAGRHPAAGAVSWPLAHNVRPAQQALGKNGCTDCHSPGSRVFFGKIEAASPLNTTHRATVLGADLMKTGQLFQFLFGFTFLVRPAFKLVLAACVLVIGLLLLVVIIKIAGRVSGISGDSPGSGNRS
;
A
#
# COMPACT_ATOMS: atom_id res chain seq x y z
N MET A 1 -28.46 23.03 124.60
CA MET A 1 -28.72 24.49 124.61
C MET A 1 -27.86 25.15 123.55
N ASN A 2 -28.53 25.86 122.63
CA ASN A 2 -28.10 26.99 121.77
C ASN A 2 -26.68 27.55 121.97
N SER A 3 -25.97 28.11 120.97
CA SER A 3 -26.25 28.41 119.55
C SER A 3 -25.01 29.11 118.94
N LYS A 4 -24.94 29.14 117.59
CA LYS A 4 -24.29 30.13 116.69
C LYS A 4 -22.94 29.77 116.04
N GLU A 5 -23.08 29.33 114.79
CA GLU A 5 -22.44 29.82 113.54
C GLU A 5 -21.29 30.85 113.64
N LYS A 6 -20.18 30.62 112.93
CA LYS A 6 -19.95 31.26 111.61
C LYS A 6 -18.71 30.73 110.87
N ASP A 7 -18.92 30.65 109.57
CA ASP A 7 -18.08 30.25 108.44
C ASP A 7 -17.03 31.32 108.02
N SER A 8 -16.10 30.91 107.16
CA SER A 8 -15.44 31.70 106.09
C SER A 8 -13.91 31.84 106.17
N SER A 9 -13.26 30.74 105.79
CA SER A 9 -11.92 30.72 105.19
C SER A 9 -11.94 31.32 103.77
N ARG A 10 -11.85 32.64 103.61
CA ARG A 10 -11.73 33.23 102.24
C ARG A 10 -11.24 34.68 102.23
N LYS A 11 -10.00 34.95 102.66
CA LYS A 11 -9.39 36.29 102.48
C LYS A 11 -7.97 36.34 101.91
N THR A 12 -7.31 35.21 101.66
CA THR A 12 -5.94 35.18 101.13
C THR A 12 -5.82 34.82 99.65
N THR A 13 -6.91 34.47 98.98
CA THR A 13 -6.90 34.01 97.57
C THR A 13 -7.15 35.11 96.53
N TRP A 14 -7.72 36.27 96.91
CA TRP A 14 -8.10 37.29 95.92
C TRP A 14 -6.96 38.20 95.47
N LYS A 15 -5.98 38.53 96.34
CA LYS A 15 -4.80 39.31 95.94
C LYS A 15 -3.86 38.52 95.01
N PHE A 16 -3.72 37.21 95.24
CA PHE A 16 -2.93 36.34 94.38
C PHE A 16 -3.61 36.11 93.01
N LEU A 17 -4.95 36.00 92.98
CA LEU A 17 -5.69 35.89 91.72
C LEU A 17 -5.68 37.19 90.90
N LEU A 18 -5.71 38.37 91.53
CA LEU A 18 -5.59 39.64 90.80
C LEU A 18 -4.17 39.88 90.26
N GLN A 19 -3.12 39.52 91.00
CA GLN A 19 -1.72 39.63 90.54
C GLN A 19 -1.38 38.57 89.48
N ALA A 20 -1.89 37.35 89.60
CA ALA A 20 -1.78 36.33 88.56
C ALA A 20 -2.59 36.71 87.31
N GLY A 21 -3.78 37.29 87.47
CA GLY A 21 -4.60 37.77 86.35
C GLY A 21 -3.95 38.92 85.59
N THR A 22 -3.34 39.90 86.28
CA THR A 22 -2.59 40.98 85.62
C THR A 22 -1.30 40.49 84.97
N LEU A 23 -0.57 39.55 85.59
CA LEU A 23 0.61 38.95 84.97
C LEU A 23 0.24 38.13 83.72
N VAL A 24 -0.83 37.35 83.76
CA VAL A 24 -1.31 36.56 82.61
C VAL A 24 -1.81 37.47 81.51
N ILE A 25 -2.54 38.54 81.82
CA ILE A 25 -2.99 39.52 80.81
C ILE A 25 -1.80 40.28 80.23
N SER A 26 -0.83 40.72 81.03
CA SER A 26 0.38 41.39 80.54
C SER A 26 1.26 40.47 79.70
N VAL A 27 1.42 39.20 80.07
CA VAL A 27 2.15 38.20 79.28
C VAL A 27 1.39 37.87 78.00
N THR A 28 0.05 37.78 78.05
CA THR A 28 -0.75 37.52 76.85
C THR A 28 -0.73 38.72 75.90
N VAL A 29 -0.82 39.95 76.40
CA VAL A 29 -0.67 41.17 75.61
C VAL A 29 0.74 41.32 75.07
N PHE A 30 1.77 40.96 75.84
CA PHE A 30 3.16 40.98 75.39
C PHE A 30 3.42 39.91 74.33
N ILE A 31 2.88 38.69 74.48
CA ILE A 31 2.93 37.63 73.47
C ILE A 31 2.14 38.04 72.22
N PHE A 32 0.97 38.66 72.37
CA PHE A 32 0.16 39.11 71.24
C PHE A 32 0.80 40.31 70.52
N ALA A 33 1.44 41.22 71.24
CA ALA A 33 2.20 42.33 70.69
C ALA A 33 3.48 41.86 70.03
N THR A 34 4.24 40.92 70.63
CA THR A 34 5.45 40.35 70.03
C THR A 34 5.13 39.45 68.84
N LEU A 35 4.02 38.72 68.84
CA LEU A 35 3.53 37.99 67.67
C LEU A 35 3.00 38.93 66.58
N SER A 36 2.32 40.01 66.94
CA SER A 36 1.84 41.02 65.99
C SER A 36 3.00 41.82 65.39
N VAL A 37 4.00 42.19 66.19
CA VAL A 37 5.23 42.87 65.75
C VAL A 37 6.14 41.91 64.98
N SER A 38 6.23 40.63 65.37
CA SER A 38 6.93 39.61 64.56
C SER A 38 6.22 39.35 63.24
N ARG A 39 4.88 39.38 63.20
CA ARG A 39 4.11 39.29 61.95
C ARG A 39 4.25 40.56 61.09
N LEU A 40 4.31 41.74 61.69
CA LEU A 40 4.56 43.00 60.99
C LEU A 40 6.02 43.10 60.49
N LEU A 41 6.99 42.62 61.25
CA LEU A 41 8.40 42.52 60.83
C LEU A 41 8.60 41.43 59.78
N ALA A 42 7.91 40.29 59.88
CA ALA A 42 7.88 39.26 58.84
C ALA A 42 7.19 39.77 57.55
N ALA A 43 6.09 40.51 57.67
CA ALA A 43 5.42 41.16 56.53
C ALA A 43 6.27 42.28 55.92
N ARG A 44 7.04 43.02 56.72
CA ARG A 44 7.97 44.06 56.24
C ARG A 44 9.24 43.47 55.60
N ASN A 45 9.72 42.32 56.08
CA ASN A 45 10.77 41.54 55.39
C ASN A 45 10.26 40.89 54.09
N GLN A 46 8.96 40.57 53.99
CA GLN A 46 8.34 40.12 52.73
C GLN A 46 8.05 41.27 51.75
N ALA A 47 7.80 42.49 52.24
CA ALA A 47 7.56 43.65 51.39
C ALA A 47 8.83 44.24 50.74
N GLY A 48 10.02 43.90 51.27
CA GLY A 48 11.32 44.35 50.77
C GLY A 48 12.08 43.34 49.90
N GLN A 49 11.68 42.07 49.90
CA GLN A 49 12.11 41.15 48.85
C GLN A 49 11.25 41.43 47.63
N LYS A 50 11.84 42.05 46.59
CA LYS A 50 11.41 41.73 45.23
C LYS A 50 11.37 40.21 45.17
N GLN A 51 10.17 39.63 45.25
CA GLN A 51 9.94 38.33 44.67
C GLN A 51 10.29 38.53 43.20
N GLU A 52 11.54 38.27 42.84
CA GLU A 52 11.76 37.53 41.62
C GLU A 52 10.87 36.31 41.77
N ILE A 53 9.69 36.42 41.17
CA ILE A 53 8.94 35.25 40.74
C ILE A 53 9.90 34.60 39.74
N LYS A 54 10.86 33.83 40.24
CA LYS A 54 11.37 32.69 39.49
C LYS A 54 10.16 31.78 39.41
N LEU A 55 9.32 32.07 38.41
CA LEU A 55 8.55 31.05 37.72
C LEU A 55 9.58 29.94 37.56
N LYS A 56 9.47 28.86 38.36
CA LYS A 56 9.89 27.57 37.83
C LYS A 56 9.28 27.59 36.44
N ALA A 57 10.11 27.49 35.41
CA ALA A 57 9.62 27.26 34.07
C ALA A 57 8.72 26.04 34.22
N ALA A 58 7.42 26.29 34.38
CA ALA A 58 6.42 25.26 34.35
C ALA A 58 6.61 24.69 32.97
N ASP A 59 6.82 23.38 32.87
CA ASP A 59 6.78 22.70 31.58
C ASP A 59 5.59 23.29 30.83
N LYS A 60 5.86 24.04 29.75
CA LYS A 60 4.81 24.74 29.01
C LYS A 60 3.81 23.66 28.62
N THR A 61 2.66 23.62 29.27
CA THR A 61 1.58 22.76 28.81
C THR A 61 1.11 23.35 27.50
N GLU A 62 1.49 22.72 26.37
CA GLU A 62 1.19 23.20 25.02
C GLU A 62 -0.31 23.33 24.75
N TRP A 63 -1.15 22.64 25.55
CA TRP A 63 -2.60 22.68 25.44
C TRP A 63 -3.21 23.67 26.44
N SER A 64 -3.99 24.62 25.91
CA SER A 64 -4.74 25.62 26.70
C SER A 64 -6.04 25.11 27.32
N GLY A 65 -6.37 23.82 27.14
CA GLY A 65 -7.69 23.27 27.48
C GLY A 65 -8.78 23.53 26.43
N SER A 66 -8.51 24.38 25.43
CA SER A 66 -9.45 24.68 24.35
C SER A 66 -9.55 23.54 23.34
N GLN A 67 -10.76 23.33 22.80
CA GLN A 67 -10.98 22.40 21.68
C GLN A 67 -10.73 23.04 20.31
N VAL A 68 -10.47 24.35 20.28
CA VAL A 68 -10.19 25.12 19.07
C VAL A 68 -8.68 25.07 18.80
N SER A 69 -8.32 24.70 17.57
CA SER A 69 -6.94 24.85 17.09
C SER A 69 -6.65 26.34 16.84
N PRO A 70 -5.57 26.91 17.37
CA PRO A 70 -5.23 28.29 17.12
C PRO A 70 -4.90 28.51 15.63
N LEU A 71 -5.27 29.68 15.11
CA LEU A 71 -4.70 30.17 13.87
C LEU A 71 -3.23 30.53 14.13
N HIS A 72 -2.31 29.88 13.43
CA HIS A 72 -0.89 30.13 13.62
C HIS A 72 -0.52 31.41 12.88
N ARG A 73 0.14 32.33 13.58
CA ARG A 73 0.75 33.55 13.03
C ARG A 73 2.19 33.57 13.46
N ILE A 74 3.05 32.94 12.66
CA ILE A 74 4.44 32.65 13.04
C ILE A 74 5.42 33.14 11.96
N PRO A 75 6.63 33.60 12.34
CA PRO A 75 7.68 33.77 11.35
C PRO A 75 8.04 32.40 10.76
N LEU A 76 8.21 32.34 9.44
CA LEU A 76 8.81 31.17 8.80
C LEU A 76 10.32 31.38 8.74
N HIS A 77 11.06 30.30 8.95
CA HIS A 77 12.51 30.25 8.88
C HIS A 77 12.95 29.24 7.82
N ASP A 78 14.08 29.51 7.19
CA ASP A 78 14.76 28.56 6.30
C ASP A 78 15.66 27.58 7.07
N GLU A 79 16.35 26.69 6.35
CA GLU A 79 17.28 25.70 6.90
C GLU A 79 18.53 26.32 7.58
N LEU A 80 18.81 27.60 7.34
CA LEU A 80 19.87 28.36 8.02
C LEU A 80 19.33 29.11 9.24
N ASN A 81 18.07 28.85 9.62
CA ASN A 81 17.33 29.52 10.67
C ASN A 81 17.16 31.03 10.44
N GLN A 82 17.21 31.49 9.18
CA GLN A 82 16.96 32.88 8.84
C GLN A 82 15.46 33.08 8.55
N LYS A 83 14.92 34.22 9.03
CA LYS A 83 13.52 34.55 8.80
C LYS A 83 13.28 34.80 7.31
N ILE A 84 12.29 34.12 6.74
CA ILE A 84 11.83 34.31 5.38
C ILE A 84 11.10 35.65 5.26
N ILE A 85 11.51 36.44 4.27
CA ILE A 85 10.83 37.67 3.85
C ILE A 85 10.19 37.36 2.47
N PRO A 86 8.87 37.20 2.36
CA PRO A 86 8.21 36.71 1.14
C PRO A 86 8.49 37.54 -0.12
N ALA A 87 8.71 38.85 0.04
CA ALA A 87 9.01 39.76 -1.05
C ALA A 87 10.51 39.82 -1.41
N ALA A 88 11.39 39.22 -0.60
CA ALA A 88 12.83 39.23 -0.86
C ALA A 88 13.17 38.24 -1.98
N PRO A 89 13.98 38.66 -2.98
CA PRO A 89 14.43 37.76 -4.04
C PRO A 89 15.29 36.65 -3.47
N ASN A 90 15.27 35.48 -4.11
CA ASN A 90 16.09 34.31 -3.77
C ASN A 90 15.91 33.80 -2.32
N SER A 91 14.74 34.03 -1.72
CA SER A 91 14.43 33.47 -0.40
C SER A 91 14.48 31.95 -0.42
N LEU A 92 15.19 31.35 0.55
CA LEU A 92 15.25 29.91 0.73
C LEU A 92 13.88 29.33 1.10
N PRO A 93 13.65 28.02 0.86
CA PRO A 93 12.42 27.35 1.24
C PRO A 93 12.29 27.26 2.77
N PHE A 94 11.04 27.15 3.21
CA PHE A 94 10.68 26.97 4.60
C PHE A 94 11.23 25.64 5.16
N SER A 95 11.84 25.73 6.33
CA SER A 95 12.25 24.60 7.18
C SER A 95 11.20 24.38 8.26
N SER A 96 10.66 23.16 8.34
CA SER A 96 9.73 22.80 9.42
C SER A 96 10.44 22.72 10.75
N ARG A 97 11.73 22.33 10.74
CA ARG A 97 12.56 22.29 11.94
C ARG A 97 12.59 23.66 12.60
N TYR A 98 13.11 24.67 11.92
CA TYR A 98 13.30 25.98 12.55
C TYR A 98 12.01 26.79 12.71
N SER A 99 11.01 26.56 11.87
CA SER A 99 9.75 27.31 11.95
C SER A 99 8.78 26.76 13.01
N CYS A 100 8.75 25.44 13.23
CA CYS A 100 7.78 24.81 14.13
C CYS A 100 8.36 24.46 15.51
N GLU A 101 9.68 24.18 15.61
CA GLU A 101 10.36 23.82 16.86
C GLU A 101 10.14 24.80 18.03
N PRO A 102 10.08 26.14 17.82
CA PRO A 102 9.84 27.07 18.92
C PRO A 102 8.55 26.83 19.72
N CYS A 103 7.58 26.14 19.11
CA CYS A 103 6.29 25.82 19.71
C CYS A 103 6.12 24.32 20.02
N HIS A 104 6.76 23.44 19.24
CA HIS A 104 6.60 21.99 19.33
C HIS A 104 7.93 21.27 19.08
N SER A 105 8.40 20.44 20.00
CA SER A 105 9.69 19.75 19.88
C SER A 105 9.80 18.91 18.60
N TYR A 106 10.70 19.30 17.68
CA TYR A 106 10.96 18.55 16.45
C TYR A 106 11.53 17.16 16.74
N ASP A 107 12.39 17.04 17.75
CA ASP A 107 12.96 15.77 18.19
C ASP A 107 11.88 14.81 18.73
N THR A 108 10.86 15.33 19.41
CA THR A 108 9.73 14.53 19.88
C THR A 108 8.86 14.07 18.72
N ILE A 109 8.57 14.97 17.76
CA ILE A 109 7.79 14.65 16.55
C ILE A 109 8.51 13.61 15.69
N SER A 110 9.83 13.72 15.55
CA SER A 110 10.63 12.84 14.68
C SER A 110 10.62 11.37 15.11
N GLN A 111 10.23 11.06 16.35
CA GLN A 111 10.01 9.68 16.82
C GLN A 111 8.73 9.04 16.27
N GLY A 112 7.86 9.83 15.62
CA GLY A 112 6.57 9.37 15.13
C GLY A 112 6.66 8.26 14.07
N THR A 113 5.59 7.48 13.95
CA THR A 113 5.56 6.27 13.11
C THR A 113 5.69 6.53 11.60
N HIS A 114 5.46 7.78 11.17
CA HIS A 114 5.64 8.23 9.78
C HIS A 114 6.95 8.98 9.52
N PHE A 115 7.76 9.22 10.56
CA PHE A 115 9.02 9.98 10.48
C PHE A 115 10.23 9.10 10.88
N ASN A 116 10.02 8.07 11.70
CA ASN A 116 11.08 7.18 12.19
C ASN A 116 11.01 5.77 11.59
N TYR A 117 11.11 5.64 10.26
CA TYR A 117 11.04 4.32 9.62
C TYR A 117 12.21 3.39 10.00
N ARG A 118 13.39 3.94 10.26
CA ARG A 118 14.62 3.16 10.49
C ARG A 118 14.71 2.62 11.92
N GLN A 119 14.37 3.42 12.93
CA GLN A 119 14.57 3.05 14.34
C GLN A 119 13.31 2.51 15.01
N ARG A 120 12.19 2.44 14.28
CA ARG A 120 10.95 1.85 14.77
C ARG A 120 11.14 0.35 15.08
N PRO A 121 10.77 -0.12 16.28
CA PRO A 121 10.85 -1.53 16.63
C PRO A 121 9.89 -2.37 15.78
N ALA A 122 10.34 -3.58 15.41
CA ALA A 122 9.45 -4.57 14.82
C ALA A 122 8.38 -4.97 15.84
N THR A 123 7.12 -5.08 15.40
CA THR A 123 6.03 -5.62 16.22
C THR A 123 5.55 -6.93 15.63
N ASP A 124 4.84 -7.74 16.41
CA ASP A 124 4.27 -9.01 15.91
C ASP A 124 3.27 -8.81 14.77
N ARG A 125 2.79 -7.58 14.56
CA ARG A 125 1.85 -7.21 13.50
C ARG A 125 2.55 -6.45 12.39
N ARG A 126 2.76 -7.11 11.25
CA ARG A 126 3.41 -6.54 10.06
C ARG A 126 2.72 -5.26 9.57
N THR A 127 3.51 -4.37 8.99
CA THR A 127 3.01 -3.21 8.24
C THR A 127 3.06 -3.53 6.75
N GLU A 128 2.29 -2.78 5.96
CA GLU A 128 2.49 -2.81 4.51
C GLU A 128 3.99 -2.54 4.22
N PRO A 129 4.63 -3.25 3.28
CA PRO A 129 6.00 -2.96 2.84
C PRO A 129 6.07 -1.87 1.78
N TRP A 130 7.25 -1.26 1.65
CA TRP A 130 7.62 -0.55 0.43
C TRP A 130 7.85 -1.57 -0.69
N PHE A 131 7.71 -1.17 -1.94
CA PHE A 131 7.92 -2.09 -3.07
C PHE A 131 8.96 -1.55 -4.02
N LEU A 132 10.14 -2.19 -4.03
CA LEU A 132 11.12 -1.98 -5.08
C LEU A 132 10.60 -2.68 -6.34
N VAL A 133 10.24 -1.90 -7.35
CA VAL A 133 9.64 -2.38 -8.59
C VAL A 133 10.48 -1.94 -9.76
N ASP A 134 10.81 -2.89 -10.63
CA ASP A 134 11.30 -2.64 -11.98
C ASP A 134 10.41 -3.43 -12.95
N GLU A 135 9.53 -2.73 -13.66
CA GLU A 135 8.57 -3.35 -14.56
C GLU A 135 9.23 -3.95 -15.81
N LYS A 136 10.42 -3.52 -16.21
CA LYS A 136 11.10 -4.13 -17.36
C LYS A 136 11.76 -5.43 -16.95
N ALA A 137 12.49 -5.41 -15.83
CA ALA A 137 13.17 -6.58 -15.30
C ALA A 137 12.23 -7.56 -14.58
N GLY A 138 10.95 -7.25 -14.39
CA GLY A 138 10.02 -8.12 -13.67
C GLY A 138 10.31 -8.22 -12.17
N VAL A 139 10.81 -7.14 -11.57
CA VAL A 139 11.12 -7.08 -10.14
C VAL A 139 9.92 -6.51 -9.37
N GLN A 140 9.50 -7.21 -8.32
CA GLN A 140 8.63 -6.69 -7.26
C GLN A 140 9.11 -7.24 -5.91
N LEU A 141 9.82 -6.42 -5.14
CA LEU A 141 10.42 -6.80 -3.87
C LEU A 141 9.77 -6.05 -2.69
N PRO A 142 9.21 -6.75 -1.70
CA PRO A 142 8.70 -6.13 -0.48
C PRO A 142 9.86 -5.72 0.43
N VAL A 143 9.97 -4.42 0.71
CA VAL A 143 11.05 -3.79 1.47
C VAL A 143 10.53 -3.23 2.79
N SER A 144 11.25 -3.47 3.89
CA SER A 144 10.95 -2.91 5.21
C SER A 144 12.19 -2.84 6.09
N PHE A 145 12.32 -1.74 6.84
CA PHE A 145 13.34 -1.59 7.87
C PHE A 145 13.12 -2.52 9.09
N GLN A 146 11.89 -3.00 9.32
CA GLN A 146 11.51 -3.79 10.50
C GLN A 146 11.86 -5.28 10.40
N LYS A 147 12.67 -5.70 9.41
CA LYS A 147 13.22 -7.07 9.25
C LYS A 147 12.18 -8.20 9.44
N TYR A 148 10.95 -7.99 8.99
CA TYR A 148 9.91 -9.02 9.05
C TYR A 148 10.29 -10.24 8.19
N PRO A 149 9.95 -11.48 8.60
CA PRO A 149 10.24 -12.66 7.80
C PRO A 149 9.64 -12.57 6.39
N GLY A 150 10.49 -12.76 5.37
CA GLY A 150 10.14 -12.66 3.95
C GLY A 150 10.25 -11.25 3.35
N PHE A 151 10.49 -10.22 4.17
CA PHE A 151 10.70 -8.85 3.72
C PHE A 151 12.20 -8.57 3.61
N TRP A 152 12.59 -7.74 2.65
CA TRP A 152 13.97 -7.32 2.43
C TRP A 152 14.25 -6.02 3.17
N SER A 153 15.41 -5.93 3.82
CA SER A 153 15.86 -4.65 4.36
C SER A 153 16.51 -3.79 3.27
N PRO A 154 16.38 -2.45 3.32
CA PRO A 154 17.12 -1.56 2.42
C PRO A 154 18.62 -1.87 2.37
N GLU A 155 19.23 -2.20 3.52
CA GLU A 155 20.65 -2.55 3.62
C GLU A 155 21.00 -3.83 2.83
N GLN A 156 20.15 -4.86 2.87
CA GLN A 156 20.35 -6.09 2.09
C GLN A 156 20.27 -5.86 0.58
N LEU A 157 19.57 -4.82 0.16
CA LEU A 157 19.41 -4.41 -1.23
C LEU A 157 20.44 -3.36 -1.66
N GLY A 158 21.38 -2.97 -0.79
CA GLY A 158 22.34 -1.90 -1.07
C GLY A 158 21.69 -0.53 -1.27
N LEU A 159 20.48 -0.31 -0.74
CA LEU A 159 19.79 0.96 -0.82
C LEU A 159 20.31 1.91 0.26
N THR A 160 21.02 2.95 -0.16
CA THR A 160 21.38 4.09 0.69
C THR A 160 20.13 4.91 1.04
N ASP A 161 20.21 5.77 2.05
CA ASP A 161 19.12 6.69 2.38
C ASP A 161 18.75 7.57 1.17
N TRP A 162 19.76 7.97 0.38
CA TRP A 162 19.55 8.70 -0.89
C TRP A 162 18.71 7.90 -1.89
N LYS A 163 19.12 6.67 -2.22
CA LYS A 163 18.38 5.78 -3.13
C LYS A 163 16.98 5.49 -2.59
N PHE A 164 16.84 5.33 -1.27
CA PHE A 164 15.54 5.08 -0.65
C PHE A 164 14.59 6.28 -0.85
N VAL A 165 15.06 7.50 -0.64
CA VAL A 165 14.25 8.71 -0.81
C VAL A 165 13.92 8.98 -2.27
N THR A 166 14.84 8.77 -3.21
CA THR A 166 14.54 8.93 -4.65
C THR A 166 13.50 7.91 -5.12
N LEU A 167 13.51 6.68 -4.58
CA LEU A 167 12.54 5.65 -4.92
C LEU A 167 11.18 5.79 -4.23
N PHE A 168 11.16 6.23 -2.96
CA PHE A 168 9.98 6.15 -2.09
C PHE A 168 9.51 7.49 -1.53
N GLY A 169 10.28 8.57 -1.70
CA GLY A 169 10.02 9.90 -1.14
C GLY A 169 8.66 10.49 -1.52
N ARG A 170 8.09 10.06 -2.66
CA ARG A 170 6.73 10.40 -3.08
C ARG A 170 5.66 10.13 -2.01
N ASN A 171 5.84 9.12 -1.15
CA ASN A 171 4.90 8.75 -0.09
C ASN A 171 5.58 8.79 1.31
N LEU A 172 6.75 9.45 1.42
CA LEU A 172 7.34 9.79 2.71
C LEU A 172 6.84 11.16 3.14
N ASN A 173 6.69 11.35 4.46
CA ASN A 173 6.35 12.64 5.05
C ASN A 173 7.61 13.40 5.51
N GLY A 174 8.76 13.08 4.92
CA GLY A 174 10.07 13.53 5.37
C GLY A 174 10.56 12.84 6.66
N GLY A 175 11.67 13.31 7.20
CA GLY A 175 12.32 12.72 8.36
C GLY A 175 12.95 11.34 8.08
N GLY A 176 13.61 10.77 9.09
CA GLY A 176 14.21 9.44 8.99
C GLY A 176 15.20 9.34 7.82
N PRO A 177 14.95 8.48 6.80
CA PRO A 177 15.80 8.41 5.60
C PRO A 177 15.94 9.74 4.84
N GLY A 178 15.00 10.69 5.01
CA GLY A 178 15.07 12.04 4.44
C GLY A 178 16.07 12.97 5.11
N GLU A 179 16.54 12.64 6.31
CA GLU A 179 17.48 13.42 7.10
C GLU A 179 18.63 12.52 7.60
N PRO A 180 19.46 11.98 6.69
CA PRO A 180 20.51 11.04 7.07
C PRO A 180 21.63 11.73 7.86
N SER A 181 22.13 11.03 8.88
CA SER A 181 23.35 11.42 9.57
C SER A 181 24.55 11.49 8.61
N GLN A 182 25.58 12.28 8.92
CA GLN A 182 26.79 12.38 8.08
C GLN A 182 27.41 11.03 7.75
N GLN A 183 27.35 10.06 8.66
CA GLN A 183 27.90 8.71 8.45
C GLN A 183 27.11 7.88 7.41
N ASN A 184 25.84 8.22 7.19
CA ASN A 184 24.96 7.54 6.24
C ASN A 184 24.90 8.23 4.88
N GLN A 185 25.63 9.34 4.70
CA GLN A 185 25.74 10.02 3.41
C GLN A 185 26.88 9.39 2.61
N THR A 186 26.58 8.93 1.40
CA THR A 186 27.57 8.36 0.48
C THR A 186 28.07 9.43 -0.50
N PRO A 187 29.27 9.28 -1.10
CA PRO A 187 29.80 10.25 -2.08
C PRO A 187 28.86 10.54 -3.25
N ASP A 188 28.09 9.54 -3.68
CA ASP A 188 27.12 9.68 -4.79
C ASP A 188 25.79 10.32 -4.36
N SER A 189 25.60 10.58 -3.06
CA SER A 189 24.38 11.20 -2.55
C SER A 189 24.40 12.71 -2.79
N ARG A 190 23.41 13.25 -3.52
CA ARG A 190 23.36 14.68 -3.87
C ARG A 190 22.64 15.53 -2.81
N TRP A 191 22.81 15.20 -1.53
CA TRP A 191 22.17 15.92 -0.41
C TRP A 191 22.54 17.40 -0.36
N ASN A 192 23.76 17.77 -0.77
CA ASN A 192 24.19 19.17 -0.82
C ASN A 192 23.40 19.99 -1.87
N VAL A 193 22.98 19.34 -2.95
CA VAL A 193 22.18 19.94 -4.03
C VAL A 193 20.71 19.96 -3.61
N SER A 194 20.15 18.79 -3.30
CA SER A 194 18.73 18.59 -3.03
C SER A 194 18.25 19.11 -1.68
N GLY A 195 19.15 19.14 -0.70
CA GLY A 195 18.84 19.38 0.71
C GLY A 195 18.18 18.18 1.40
N PRO A 196 18.00 18.25 2.73
CA PRO A 196 17.26 17.24 3.46
C PRO A 196 15.78 17.27 3.08
N LEU A 197 15.13 16.10 3.12
CA LEU A 197 13.68 15.98 3.06
C LEU A 197 13.14 16.02 4.50
N GLU A 198 13.09 17.22 5.08
CA GLU A 198 12.58 17.45 6.43
C GLU A 198 11.13 16.98 6.61
N ILE A 199 10.73 16.73 7.86
CA ILE A 199 9.35 16.42 8.24
C ILE A 199 8.40 17.48 7.67
N ASN A 200 7.45 17.05 6.85
CA ASN A 200 6.45 17.92 6.25
C ASN A 200 5.17 17.97 7.11
N CYS A 201 5.17 18.80 8.15
CA CYS A 201 4.01 19.03 9.01
C CYS A 201 2.79 19.51 8.22
N LEU A 202 3.00 20.35 7.20
CA LEU A 202 1.95 20.97 6.41
C LEU A 202 1.20 19.94 5.55
N GLY A 203 1.88 18.89 5.09
CA GLY A 203 1.28 17.79 4.34
C GLY A 203 0.10 17.12 5.03
N CYS A 204 0.08 17.10 6.37
CA CYS A 204 -1.00 16.53 7.16
C CYS A 204 -1.93 17.58 7.78
N HIS A 205 -1.39 18.72 8.21
CA HIS A 205 -2.13 19.68 9.01
C HIS A 205 -2.69 20.87 8.22
N HIS A 206 -2.14 21.20 7.05
CA HIS A 206 -2.47 22.45 6.39
C HIS A 206 -3.84 22.41 5.71
N ARG A 207 -4.75 23.28 6.14
CA ARG A 207 -6.12 23.37 5.58
C ARG A 207 -6.21 24.20 4.30
N SER A 208 -5.10 24.75 3.81
CA SER A 208 -5.10 25.50 2.55
C SER A 208 -5.65 24.65 1.40
N PRO A 209 -6.50 25.24 0.53
CA PRO A 209 -6.94 24.58 -0.69
C PRO A 209 -5.79 24.38 -1.69
N LEU A 210 -4.64 25.03 -1.48
CA LEU A 210 -3.44 24.88 -2.32
C LEU A 210 -2.53 23.73 -1.86
N GLN A 211 -2.82 23.08 -0.74
CA GLN A 211 -2.05 21.92 -0.30
C GLN A 211 -2.26 20.74 -1.27
N ASP A 212 -1.23 20.38 -2.03
CA ASP A 212 -1.27 19.37 -3.09
C ASP A 212 -0.18 18.31 -2.92
N HIS A 213 -0.61 17.05 -2.73
CA HIS A 213 0.30 15.90 -2.66
C HIS A 213 0.98 15.63 -4.01
N SER A 214 0.31 15.88 -5.13
CA SER A 214 0.91 15.68 -6.46
C SER A 214 2.08 16.62 -6.67
N GLU A 215 2.01 17.84 -6.12
CA GLU A 215 3.12 18.77 -6.13
C GLU A 215 4.29 18.30 -5.25
N TRP A 216 4.03 17.74 -4.06
CA TRP A 216 5.07 17.06 -3.27
C TRP A 216 5.81 16.01 -4.09
N VAL A 217 5.06 15.13 -4.77
CA VAL A 217 5.65 14.09 -5.63
C VAL A 217 6.48 14.69 -6.76
N LYS A 218 5.98 15.71 -7.46
CA LYS A 218 6.72 16.37 -8.54
C LYS A 218 8.05 16.95 -8.04
N GLN A 219 8.05 17.59 -6.87
CA GLN A 219 9.27 18.17 -6.31
C GLN A 219 10.27 17.10 -5.87
N VAL A 220 9.80 16.02 -5.23
CA VAL A 220 10.68 14.88 -4.90
C VAL A 220 11.29 14.28 -6.17
N MET A 221 10.53 14.09 -7.24
CA MET A 221 11.04 13.56 -8.51
C MET A 221 12.01 14.51 -9.23
N ARG A 222 11.95 15.81 -8.95
CA ARG A 222 12.92 16.82 -9.40
C ARG A 222 14.17 16.89 -8.53
N GLU A 223 14.29 16.00 -7.55
CA GLU A 223 15.30 16.05 -6.48
C GLU A 223 15.25 17.34 -5.64
N ASN A 224 14.12 18.06 -5.65
CA ASN A 224 13.93 19.34 -4.95
C ASN A 224 13.53 19.12 -3.48
N PHE A 225 14.26 18.28 -2.74
CA PHE A 225 13.82 17.78 -1.43
C PHE A 225 13.53 18.88 -0.40
N ARG A 226 14.45 19.84 -0.19
CA ARG A 226 14.22 20.95 0.76
C ARG A 226 13.09 21.90 0.35
N TRP A 227 12.79 21.98 -0.96
CA TRP A 227 11.75 22.86 -1.49
C TRP A 227 10.37 22.20 -1.50
N ALA A 228 10.31 20.86 -1.38
CA ALA A 228 9.09 20.07 -1.59
C ALA A 228 7.94 20.49 -0.66
N ALA A 229 8.21 20.72 0.62
CA ALA A 229 7.18 21.14 1.58
C ALA A 229 6.61 22.54 1.28
N THR A 230 7.46 23.46 0.82
CA THR A 230 7.06 24.84 0.48
C THR A 230 6.18 24.86 -0.76
N ALA A 231 6.54 24.10 -1.78
CA ALA A 231 5.73 23.96 -3.00
C ALA A 231 4.39 23.28 -2.71
N ALA A 232 4.45 22.12 -2.04
CA ALA A 232 3.29 21.28 -1.80
C ALA A 232 2.24 21.94 -0.89
N SER A 233 2.64 22.86 -0.02
CA SER A 233 1.71 23.62 0.83
C SER A 233 1.06 24.82 0.13
N GLY A 234 1.58 25.22 -1.03
CA GLY A 234 1.17 26.42 -1.72
C GLY A 234 1.69 27.71 -1.09
N LEU A 235 2.61 27.62 -0.11
CA LEU A 235 3.26 28.79 0.48
C LEU A 235 4.12 29.55 -0.54
N GLY A 236 4.67 28.84 -1.51
CA GLY A 236 5.37 29.44 -2.64
C GLY A 236 5.40 28.52 -3.84
N GLU A 237 5.51 29.13 -5.01
CA GLU A 237 5.79 28.40 -6.25
C GLU A 237 7.29 28.06 -6.30
N VAL A 238 7.61 26.81 -6.66
CA VAL A 238 8.99 26.36 -6.82
C VAL A 238 9.28 26.10 -8.29
N ILE A 239 10.12 26.94 -8.87
CA ILE A 239 10.67 26.78 -10.22
C ILE A 239 12.01 26.04 -10.14
N GLY A 240 12.52 25.59 -11.30
CA GLY A 240 13.82 24.91 -11.38
C GLY A 240 13.80 23.46 -10.91
N MET A 241 14.92 22.76 -11.11
CA MET A 241 15.07 21.37 -10.67
C MET A 241 16.51 21.00 -10.34
N ALA A 242 16.70 20.52 -9.12
CA ALA A 242 17.97 20.05 -8.57
C ALA A 242 18.55 18.88 -9.38
N SER A 243 17.69 18.03 -9.95
CA SER A 243 18.13 16.88 -10.77
C SER A 243 18.87 17.27 -12.05
N ARG A 244 18.77 18.52 -12.51
CA ARG A 244 19.52 19.03 -13.67
C ARG A 244 20.80 19.76 -13.31
N LEU A 245 21.08 19.96 -12.02
CA LEU A 245 22.30 20.62 -11.56
C LEU A 245 23.47 19.63 -11.47
N PRO A 246 24.73 20.09 -11.61
CA PRO A 246 25.88 19.22 -11.35
C PRO A 246 25.92 18.81 -9.86
N SER A 247 26.49 17.65 -9.55
CA SER A 247 26.61 17.15 -8.17
C SER A 247 27.47 18.05 -7.27
N THR A 248 28.31 18.90 -7.87
CA THR A 248 29.17 19.86 -7.18
C THR A 248 28.45 21.16 -6.79
N TRP A 249 27.24 21.40 -7.29
CA TRP A 249 26.51 22.63 -6.99
C TRP A 249 26.11 22.71 -5.51
N SER A 250 26.07 23.93 -4.99
CA SER A 250 25.65 24.29 -3.64
C SER A 250 24.83 25.58 -3.66
N LEU A 251 24.10 25.86 -2.57
CA LEU A 251 23.36 27.12 -2.43
C LEU A 251 24.23 28.37 -2.57
N ALA A 252 25.52 28.27 -2.23
CA ALA A 252 26.46 29.38 -2.31
C ALA A 252 26.81 29.78 -3.76
N ASP A 253 26.65 28.87 -4.71
CA ASP A 253 26.92 29.13 -6.13
C ASP A 253 25.86 30.03 -6.77
N GLY A 254 24.67 30.12 -6.16
CA GLY A 254 23.58 30.98 -6.63
C GLY A 254 22.95 30.50 -7.95
N PRO A 255 22.25 31.41 -8.66
CA PRO A 255 21.61 31.11 -9.95
C PRO A 255 22.64 30.73 -11.03
N ASN A 256 22.24 29.87 -11.97
CA ASN A 256 23.07 29.56 -13.13
C ASN A 256 23.06 30.75 -14.11
N PRO A 257 24.21 31.43 -14.35
CA PRO A 257 24.29 32.57 -15.26
C PRO A 257 24.27 32.17 -16.74
N ASP A 258 24.61 30.91 -17.06
CA ASP A 258 24.82 30.44 -18.43
C ASP A 258 23.62 29.66 -19.00
N ASP A 259 22.69 29.22 -18.16
CA ASP A 259 21.52 28.45 -18.58
C ASP A 259 20.27 28.84 -17.77
N HIS A 260 19.36 29.52 -18.45
CA HIS A 260 18.08 29.98 -17.90
C HIS A 260 16.87 29.11 -18.33
N GLU A 261 17.10 28.03 -19.08
CA GLU A 261 16.02 27.22 -19.65
C GLU A 261 16.04 25.77 -19.15
N TRP A 262 17.22 25.16 -19.06
CA TRP A 262 17.37 23.75 -18.73
C TRP A 262 17.83 23.52 -17.29
N ALA A 263 19.03 23.94 -16.91
CA ALA A 263 19.62 23.77 -15.57
C ALA A 263 19.28 24.93 -14.62
N VAL A 264 17.99 25.28 -14.58
CA VAL A 264 17.48 26.34 -13.70
C VAL A 264 17.53 25.89 -12.24
N VAL A 265 18.25 26.67 -11.43
CA VAL A 265 18.39 26.46 -9.99
C VAL A 265 17.04 26.56 -9.29
N PRO A 266 16.70 25.64 -8.37
CA PRO A 266 15.46 25.73 -7.61
C PRO A 266 15.33 27.02 -6.80
N GLN A 267 14.22 27.73 -6.97
CA GLN A 267 13.93 28.98 -6.28
C GLN A 267 12.48 29.04 -5.84
N VAL A 268 12.22 29.72 -4.72
CA VAL A 268 10.87 29.93 -4.21
C VAL A 268 10.39 31.34 -4.55
N LYS A 269 9.21 31.40 -5.16
CA LYS A 269 8.41 32.62 -5.22
C LYS A 269 7.26 32.51 -4.23
N TYR A 270 7.43 33.11 -3.04
CA TYR A 270 6.43 33.04 -1.99
C TYR A 270 5.12 33.75 -2.37
N ASN A 271 4.01 33.13 -2.00
CA ASN A 271 2.70 33.74 -2.11
C ASN A 271 2.46 34.65 -0.90
N GLN A 272 2.62 35.95 -1.13
CA GLN A 272 2.53 36.97 -0.09
C GLN A 272 1.16 37.02 0.61
N ASN A 273 0.10 36.47 0.00
CA ASN A 273 -1.23 36.41 0.63
C ASN A 273 -1.30 35.50 1.87
N PHE A 274 -0.33 34.60 2.04
CA PHE A 274 -0.22 33.81 3.27
C PHE A 274 0.53 34.53 4.38
N PHE A 275 1.02 35.75 4.16
CA PHE A 275 1.83 36.47 5.13
C PHE A 275 1.16 37.76 5.56
N ASP A 276 1.26 38.08 6.84
CA ASP A 276 0.83 39.37 7.37
C ASP A 276 1.84 40.49 7.08
N SER A 277 1.50 41.73 7.43
CA SER A 277 2.37 42.90 7.23
C SER A 277 3.69 42.86 8.01
N LYS A 278 3.87 41.88 8.92
CA LYS A 278 5.12 41.64 9.66
C LYS A 278 5.90 40.45 9.09
N ASN A 279 5.51 39.95 7.92
CA ASN A 279 6.06 38.76 7.27
C ASN A 279 5.92 37.49 8.13
N ASN A 280 4.87 37.38 8.95
CA ASN A 280 4.52 36.13 9.60
C ASN A 280 3.53 35.36 8.72
N ALA A 281 3.75 34.06 8.54
CA ALA A 281 2.79 33.22 7.85
C ALA A 281 1.53 33.00 8.71
N VAL A 282 0.38 33.04 8.04
CA VAL A 282 -0.94 32.76 8.59
C VAL A 282 -1.34 31.34 8.17
N LEU A 283 -1.23 30.39 9.10
CA LEU A 283 -1.43 28.97 8.84
C LEU A 283 -2.60 28.39 9.65
N GLU A 284 -3.53 27.75 8.96
CA GLU A 284 -4.57 26.92 9.58
C GLU A 284 -4.08 25.47 9.68
N LEU A 285 -3.76 25.06 10.91
CA LEU A 285 -3.18 23.74 11.22
C LEU A 285 -4.07 22.95 12.21
N PRO A 286 -5.30 22.56 11.83
CA PRO A 286 -6.16 21.76 12.70
C PRO A 286 -5.70 20.29 12.80
N ARG A 287 -6.53 19.46 13.45
CA ARG A 287 -6.43 18.01 13.30
C ARG A 287 -6.53 17.64 11.80
N PRO A 288 -5.71 16.67 11.31
CA PRO A 288 -5.74 16.27 9.90
C PRO A 288 -7.13 15.81 9.42
N GLU A 289 -7.41 16.11 8.16
CA GLU A 289 -8.59 15.65 7.43
C GLU A 289 -8.27 14.35 6.65
N ASP A 290 -9.30 13.55 6.33
CA ASP A 290 -9.13 12.21 5.76
C ASP A 290 -8.43 12.21 4.39
N ASP A 291 -8.65 13.25 3.59
CA ASP A 291 -8.02 13.42 2.28
C ASP A 291 -6.49 13.46 2.38
N ARG A 292 -5.94 14.00 3.48
CA ARG A 292 -4.50 14.02 3.76
C ARG A 292 -3.94 12.62 3.96
N CYS A 293 -4.70 11.75 4.63
CA CYS A 293 -4.34 10.34 4.81
C CYS A 293 -4.50 9.56 3.50
N LEU A 294 -5.63 9.75 2.82
CA LEU A 294 -5.99 9.03 1.60
C LEU A 294 -5.06 9.33 0.42
N ALA A 295 -4.38 10.47 0.41
CA ALA A 295 -3.33 10.76 -0.57
C ALA A 295 -2.23 9.67 -0.61
N CYS A 296 -1.91 9.05 0.53
CA CYS A 296 -0.90 7.98 0.62
C CYS A 296 -1.48 6.60 0.97
N HIS A 297 -2.71 6.53 1.49
CA HIS A 297 -3.32 5.29 1.99
C HIS A 297 -4.54 4.81 1.20
N SER A 298 -4.89 5.42 0.06
CA SER A 298 -6.02 4.92 -0.75
C SER A 298 -5.74 3.53 -1.32
N VAL A 299 -6.80 2.73 -1.38
CA VAL A 299 -6.82 1.37 -1.92
C VAL A 299 -8.04 1.20 -2.81
N THR A 300 -7.85 0.60 -3.98
CA THR A 300 -8.90 0.44 -4.99
C THR A 300 -8.83 -0.96 -5.62
N PRO A 301 -9.96 -1.69 -5.75
CA PRO A 301 -10.00 -2.91 -6.56
C PRO A 301 -9.59 -2.63 -8.01
N ARG A 302 -8.73 -3.46 -8.61
CA ARG A 302 -8.28 -3.24 -10.00
C ARG A 302 -9.41 -3.28 -11.02
N GLN A 303 -10.47 -4.02 -10.70
CA GLN A 303 -11.68 -4.13 -11.52
C GLN A 303 -12.65 -2.94 -11.38
N ALA A 304 -12.38 -2.00 -10.47
CA ALA A 304 -13.27 -0.85 -10.27
C ALA A 304 -13.17 0.09 -11.49
N THR A 305 -14.30 0.29 -12.19
CA THR A 305 -14.37 1.11 -13.41
C THR A 305 -14.53 2.61 -13.14
N SER A 306 -14.85 3.00 -11.91
CA SER A 306 -14.99 4.40 -11.51
C SER A 306 -14.84 4.60 -10.00
N ARG A 307 -14.61 5.84 -9.57
CA ARG A 307 -14.61 6.22 -8.15
C ARG A 307 -15.95 5.92 -7.46
N ALA A 308 -17.07 6.05 -8.18
CA ALA A 308 -18.39 5.78 -7.64
C ALA A 308 -18.63 4.29 -7.33
N ALA A 309 -17.85 3.39 -7.95
CA ALA A 309 -17.91 1.96 -7.69
C ALA A 309 -17.14 1.54 -6.41
N VAL A 310 -16.47 2.47 -5.73
CA VAL A 310 -15.70 2.20 -4.51
C VAL A 310 -16.42 2.78 -3.29
N ASP A 311 -16.97 1.90 -2.46
CA ASP A 311 -17.67 2.29 -1.24
C ASP A 311 -16.68 2.75 -0.14
N ARG A 312 -17.09 3.76 0.64
CA ARG A 312 -16.40 4.14 1.87
C ARG A 312 -16.75 3.19 3.02
N ASP A 313 -15.84 3.06 3.97
CA ASP A 313 -16.05 2.38 5.24
C ASP A 313 -17.25 2.93 6.04
N VAL A 314 -17.97 2.06 6.76
CA VAL A 314 -19.14 2.40 7.58
C VAL A 314 -18.88 3.52 8.60
N HIS A 315 -17.67 3.62 9.14
CA HIS A 315 -17.29 4.66 10.11
C HIS A 315 -17.16 6.02 9.44
N LEU A 316 -16.52 6.07 8.26
CA LEU A 316 -16.43 7.29 7.46
C LEU A 316 -17.81 7.76 6.99
N GLN A 317 -18.69 6.82 6.63
CA GLN A 317 -20.09 7.13 6.31
C GLN A 317 -20.86 7.68 7.51
N SER A 318 -20.48 7.29 8.73
CA SER A 318 -21.05 7.78 9.99
C SER A 318 -20.42 9.09 10.47
N GLY A 319 -19.49 9.67 9.71
CA GLY A 319 -18.86 10.96 10.01
C GLY A 319 -17.62 10.89 10.92
N LEU A 320 -17.12 9.69 11.24
CA LEU A 320 -15.81 9.53 11.88
C LEU A 320 -14.70 9.79 10.87
N LYS A 321 -13.57 10.30 11.35
CA LYS A 321 -12.36 10.55 10.55
C LYS A 321 -11.30 9.51 10.84
N CYS A 322 -10.30 9.41 9.96
CA CYS A 322 -9.13 8.54 10.14
C CYS A 322 -8.48 8.75 11.52
N VAL A 323 -8.30 10.00 11.93
CA VAL A 323 -7.64 10.41 13.18
C VAL A 323 -8.48 10.18 14.45
N ASP A 324 -9.75 9.75 14.32
CA ASP A 324 -10.55 9.34 15.47
C ASP A 324 -10.21 7.93 15.94
N CYS A 325 -9.71 7.08 15.03
CA CYS A 325 -9.11 5.77 15.33
C CYS A 325 -7.58 5.85 15.40
N HIS A 326 -6.96 6.43 14.37
CA HIS A 326 -5.51 6.63 14.26
C HIS A 326 -5.06 7.88 15.01
N ARG A 327 -5.27 7.87 16.34
CA ARG A 327 -4.95 8.99 17.22
C ARG A 327 -3.45 9.00 17.56
N ASN A 328 -2.89 10.20 17.73
CA ASN A 328 -1.57 10.43 18.30
C ASN A 328 -1.57 11.64 19.24
N ASP A 329 -0.52 11.76 20.05
CA ASP A 329 -0.15 13.00 20.74
C ASP A 329 1.05 13.66 20.04
N LEU A 330 1.74 14.58 20.72
CA LEU A 330 2.89 15.31 20.18
C LEU A 330 4.02 14.39 19.66
N SER A 331 4.15 13.17 20.20
CA SER A 331 5.14 12.19 19.74
C SER A 331 4.91 11.73 18.30
N HIS A 332 3.72 11.97 17.73
CA HIS A 332 3.30 11.45 16.43
C HIS A 332 3.42 9.92 16.32
N GLU A 333 3.42 9.21 17.45
CA GLU A 333 3.26 7.76 17.46
C GLU A 333 1.78 7.44 17.21
N ILE A 334 1.45 7.23 15.93
CA ILE A 334 0.07 7.02 15.48
C ILE A 334 -0.37 5.60 15.85
N VAL A 335 -1.46 5.53 16.61
CA VAL A 335 -2.10 4.27 16.99
C VAL A 335 -2.54 3.51 15.75
N ARG A 336 -2.19 2.22 15.65
CA ARG A 336 -2.61 1.34 14.56
C ARG A 336 -3.92 0.61 14.86
N GLY A 337 -4.33 0.54 16.13
CA GLY A 337 -5.67 0.10 16.55
C GLY A 337 -5.85 -1.42 16.60
N PHE A 338 -4.78 -2.18 16.82
CA PHE A 338 -4.85 -3.64 16.99
C PHE A 338 -4.73 -4.07 18.46
N GLU A 339 -5.28 -5.25 18.78
CA GLU A 339 -5.25 -5.78 20.14
C GLU A 339 -3.81 -6.02 20.64
N GLY A 340 -3.48 -5.48 21.82
CA GLY A 340 -2.16 -5.64 22.42
C GLY A 340 -1.09 -4.67 21.90
N GLU A 341 -1.45 -3.69 21.06
CA GLU A 341 -0.55 -2.62 20.65
C GLU A 341 0.03 -1.86 21.86
N LYS A 342 1.34 -1.61 21.84
CA LYS A 342 2.06 -0.84 22.84
C LYS A 342 2.67 0.39 22.18
N LEU A 343 2.48 1.54 22.82
CA LEU A 343 3.08 2.80 22.42
C LEU A 343 4.32 3.06 23.30
N SER A 344 5.40 3.51 22.68
CA SER A 344 6.71 3.71 23.33
C SER A 344 6.96 5.17 23.71
N HIS A 345 6.36 6.10 22.99
CA HIS A 345 6.57 7.55 23.11
C HIS A 345 5.27 8.31 23.39
N SER A 346 4.11 7.71 23.13
CA SER A 346 2.81 8.30 23.45
C SER A 346 2.28 7.90 24.83
N ARG A 347 1.53 8.81 25.47
CA ARG A 347 0.76 8.54 26.70
C ARG A 347 -0.65 7.99 26.42
N LEU A 348 -1.03 7.86 25.15
CA LEU A 348 -2.33 7.32 24.77
C LEU A 348 -2.45 5.84 25.14
N LYS A 349 -3.65 5.42 25.54
CA LYS A 349 -3.97 4.02 25.78
C LYS A 349 -4.46 3.39 24.47
N ALA A 350 -3.57 2.73 23.72
CA ALA A 350 -3.88 2.17 22.40
C ALA A 350 -5.12 1.25 22.38
N SER A 351 -5.38 0.52 23.47
CA SER A 351 -6.56 -0.36 23.59
C SER A 351 -7.89 0.36 23.39
N ASP A 352 -7.94 1.66 23.69
CA ASP A 352 -9.15 2.48 23.56
C ASP A 352 -9.54 2.70 22.09
N PHE A 353 -8.60 2.57 21.16
CA PHE A 353 -8.80 2.81 19.72
C PHE A 353 -8.87 1.50 18.92
N THR A 354 -9.11 0.38 19.60
CA THR A 354 -9.40 -0.91 18.96
C THR A 354 -10.91 -1.05 18.69
N CYS A 355 -11.31 -1.99 17.83
CA CYS A 355 -12.72 -2.31 17.62
C CYS A 355 -13.42 -2.62 18.97
N ALA A 356 -12.78 -3.41 19.83
CA ALA A 356 -13.30 -3.73 21.15
C ALA A 356 -13.37 -2.51 22.08
N GLY A 357 -12.37 -1.63 22.05
CA GLY A 357 -12.34 -0.40 22.85
C GLY A 357 -13.54 0.51 22.58
N CYS A 358 -13.91 0.69 21.32
CA CYS A 358 -15.09 1.47 20.95
C CYS A 358 -16.41 0.72 21.21
N HIS A 359 -16.53 -0.53 20.74
CA HIS A 359 -17.81 -1.23 20.71
C HIS A 359 -18.19 -1.97 22.00
N LEU A 360 -17.20 -2.37 22.79
CA LEU A 360 -17.40 -3.16 24.02
C LEU A 360 -16.99 -2.39 25.28
N GLY A 361 -16.17 -1.35 25.14
CA GLY A 361 -15.71 -0.51 26.25
C GLY A 361 -14.74 -1.23 27.18
N GLU A 362 -14.68 -0.75 28.43
CA GLU A 362 -13.89 -1.41 29.47
C GLU A 362 -14.67 -2.61 30.03
N LYS A 363 -14.06 -3.82 29.99
CA LYS A 363 -14.64 -5.13 30.38
C LYS A 363 -15.56 -5.78 29.32
N PRO A 364 -15.03 -6.07 28.11
CA PRO A 364 -15.77 -6.74 27.03
C PRO A 364 -16.43 -8.06 27.45
N GLU A 365 -15.86 -8.75 28.45
CA GLU A 365 -16.31 -10.02 29.00
C GLU A 365 -17.56 -9.95 29.89
N LYS A 366 -17.95 -8.78 30.41
CA LYS A 366 -19.01 -8.65 31.44
C LYS A 366 -20.41 -8.28 30.91
N GLY A 367 -20.64 -8.40 29.61
CA GLY A 367 -21.81 -7.87 28.88
C GLY A 367 -23.09 -7.63 29.67
N GLY A 368 -23.22 -6.44 30.27
CA GLY A 368 -24.35 -6.03 31.10
C GLY A 368 -24.92 -4.67 30.66
N PHE A 369 -26.16 -4.39 31.07
CA PHE A 369 -26.90 -3.16 30.78
C PHE A 369 -26.16 -1.90 31.31
N GLY A 370 -25.51 -1.13 30.41
CA GLY A 370 -24.84 0.16 30.69
C GLY A 370 -23.64 0.49 29.77
N PHE A 371 -23.57 1.76 29.33
CA PHE A 371 -22.68 2.51 28.41
C PHE A 371 -21.87 1.76 27.32
N THR A 372 -22.08 2.19 26.06
CA THR A 372 -21.18 1.94 24.91
C THR A 372 -19.75 2.42 25.23
N GLY A 373 -18.75 1.95 24.49
CA GLY A 373 -17.38 2.44 24.66
C GLY A 373 -17.22 3.87 24.16
N ARG A 374 -16.24 4.13 23.29
CA ARG A 374 -15.95 5.48 22.80
C ARG A 374 -16.89 5.90 21.66
N LEU A 375 -17.06 7.22 21.51
CA LEU A 375 -17.70 7.87 20.35
C LEU A 375 -19.14 7.40 20.04
N GLY A 376 -19.86 6.90 21.05
CA GLY A 376 -21.24 6.42 20.87
C GLY A 376 -21.35 5.14 20.01
N ALA A 377 -20.26 4.39 19.84
CA ALA A 377 -20.24 3.22 18.97
C ALA A 377 -21.30 2.17 19.40
N PRO A 378 -22.07 1.60 18.46
CA PRO A 378 -23.14 0.67 18.80
C PRO A 378 -22.59 -0.64 19.36
N ARG A 379 -23.25 -1.19 20.39
CA ARG A 379 -22.86 -2.48 20.96
C ARG A 379 -23.24 -3.64 20.01
N PRO A 380 -22.31 -4.51 19.60
CA PRO A 380 -22.61 -5.60 18.69
C PRO A 380 -23.33 -6.74 19.42
N ALA A 381 -24.48 -7.16 18.91
CA ALA A 381 -25.27 -8.24 19.51
C ALA A 381 -24.74 -9.64 19.18
N HIS A 382 -24.12 -9.81 18.00
CA HIS A 382 -23.60 -11.07 17.46
C HIS A 382 -24.48 -12.32 17.69
N LYS A 383 -25.81 -12.16 17.59
CA LYS A 383 -26.77 -13.26 17.81
C LYS A 383 -26.47 -14.42 16.85
N GLY A 384 -26.33 -15.62 17.40
CA GLY A 384 -26.09 -16.85 16.63
C GLY A 384 -24.62 -17.14 16.29
N ILE A 385 -23.67 -16.28 16.68
CA ILE A 385 -22.23 -16.54 16.50
C ILE A 385 -21.66 -17.21 17.76
N PRO A 386 -21.08 -18.43 17.66
CA PRO A 386 -20.48 -19.12 18.80
C PRO A 386 -19.25 -18.39 19.36
N ARG A 387 -19.08 -18.42 20.70
CA ARG A 387 -18.00 -17.73 21.43
C ARG A 387 -16.59 -18.01 20.90
N VAL A 388 -16.32 -19.23 20.46
CA VAL A 388 -15.01 -19.65 19.90
C VAL A 388 -14.55 -18.77 18.73
N HIS A 389 -15.47 -18.13 18.00
CA HIS A 389 -15.10 -17.20 16.93
C HIS A 389 -14.39 -15.96 17.47
N PHE A 390 -14.79 -15.42 18.61
CA PHE A 390 -14.12 -14.23 19.19
C PHE A 390 -12.74 -14.56 19.79
N GLU A 391 -12.51 -15.84 20.11
CA GLU A 391 -11.22 -16.34 20.57
C GLU A 391 -10.25 -16.61 19.40
N ARG A 392 -10.77 -16.91 18.21
CA ARG A 392 -9.97 -17.35 17.05
C ARG A 392 -9.96 -16.39 15.87
N LEU A 393 -10.90 -15.47 15.78
CA LEU A 393 -11.03 -14.50 14.70
C LEU A 393 -10.89 -13.08 15.25
N SER A 394 -10.29 -12.21 14.46
CA SER A 394 -10.40 -10.77 14.68
C SER A 394 -11.80 -10.27 14.35
N CYS A 395 -12.19 -9.09 14.86
CA CYS A 395 -13.42 -8.42 14.42
C CYS A 395 -13.39 -8.17 12.90
N THR A 396 -12.21 -7.81 12.38
CA THR A 396 -12.01 -7.50 10.96
C THR A 396 -12.21 -8.73 10.06
N ALA A 397 -12.03 -9.96 10.54
CA ALA A 397 -12.23 -11.16 9.73
C ALA A 397 -13.64 -11.23 9.12
N CYS A 398 -14.67 -10.83 9.88
CA CYS A 398 -16.03 -10.78 9.36
C CYS A 398 -16.40 -9.44 8.74
N HIS A 399 -15.78 -8.36 9.24
CA HIS A 399 -16.23 -7.00 8.99
C HIS A 399 -15.38 -6.19 8.01
N SER A 400 -14.16 -6.58 7.64
CA SER A 400 -13.26 -5.74 6.83
C SER A 400 -12.99 -6.33 5.46
N GLY A 401 -12.59 -5.44 4.54
CA GLY A 401 -12.20 -5.79 3.18
C GLY A 401 -13.35 -6.28 2.31
N LEU A 402 -12.99 -6.65 1.09
CA LEU A 402 -13.88 -7.25 0.10
C LEU A 402 -14.41 -8.60 0.61
N LEU A 403 -15.56 -9.04 0.09
CA LEU A 403 -16.07 -10.37 0.39
C LEU A 403 -15.21 -11.44 -0.32
N PRO A 404 -14.96 -12.59 0.31
CA PRO A 404 -14.16 -13.66 -0.29
C PRO A 404 -14.86 -14.24 -1.52
N GLU A 405 -14.11 -14.34 -2.60
CA GLU A 405 -14.53 -14.97 -3.85
C GLU A 405 -13.82 -16.31 -4.10
N LYS A 406 -14.02 -16.93 -5.26
CA LYS A 406 -13.31 -18.18 -5.61
C LYS A 406 -11.80 -17.99 -5.59
N GLU A 407 -11.37 -16.82 -6.04
CA GLU A 407 -10.01 -16.30 -6.02
C GLU A 407 -10.03 -14.94 -5.31
N PRO A 408 -8.93 -14.54 -4.65
CA PRO A 408 -8.83 -13.21 -4.08
C PRO A 408 -8.78 -12.16 -5.20
N GLN A 409 -9.27 -10.96 -4.90
CA GLN A 409 -9.36 -9.86 -5.86
C GLN A 409 -8.03 -9.10 -5.89
N ALA A 410 -7.60 -8.67 -7.07
CA ALA A 410 -6.44 -7.81 -7.21
C ALA A 410 -6.78 -6.37 -6.81
N ILE A 411 -5.86 -5.70 -6.11
CA ILE A 411 -6.00 -4.30 -5.68
C ILE A 411 -4.81 -3.45 -6.09
N TYR A 412 -5.03 -2.14 -6.14
CA TYR A 412 -4.00 -1.10 -6.14
C TYR A 412 -3.93 -0.45 -4.76
N THR A 413 -2.73 -0.10 -4.31
CA THR A 413 -2.53 0.80 -3.17
C THR A 413 -1.79 2.06 -3.60
N SER A 414 -2.03 3.19 -2.95
CA SER A 414 -1.35 4.46 -3.28
C SER A 414 0.16 4.36 -3.11
N ARG A 415 0.60 3.73 -2.03
CA ARG A 415 2.03 3.60 -1.74
C ARG A 415 2.75 2.61 -2.65
N ALA A 416 2.17 1.43 -2.92
CA ALA A 416 2.82 0.42 -3.76
C ALA A 416 2.66 0.71 -5.26
N ASN A 417 1.47 1.14 -5.71
CA ASN A 417 1.11 1.26 -7.12
C ASN A 417 0.98 2.72 -7.59
N ARG A 418 1.42 3.70 -6.79
CA ARG A 418 1.44 5.13 -7.18
C ARG A 418 0.05 5.72 -7.51
N LEU A 419 -1.00 5.17 -6.90
CA LEU A 419 -2.36 5.70 -7.01
C LEU A 419 -2.45 7.09 -6.37
N GLY A 420 -3.28 7.97 -6.93
CA GLY A 420 -3.62 9.27 -6.31
C GLY A 420 -2.65 10.42 -6.62
N ILE A 421 -1.77 10.25 -7.62
CA ILE A 421 -0.88 11.30 -8.12
C ILE A 421 -1.51 11.90 -9.37
N PHE A 422 -1.88 13.18 -9.30
CA PHE A 422 -2.57 13.88 -10.39
C PHE A 422 -1.60 14.71 -11.24
N GLY A 423 -1.78 14.68 -12.56
CA GLY A 423 -0.95 15.43 -13.50
C GLY A 423 -1.30 15.10 -14.95
N LYS A 424 -0.48 15.60 -15.90
CA LYS A 424 -0.65 15.28 -17.32
C LYS A 424 -0.36 13.81 -17.65
N ALA A 425 0.54 13.18 -16.89
CA ALA A 425 0.89 11.77 -17.05
C ALA A 425 0.07 10.89 -16.10
N VAL A 426 -0.18 9.65 -16.50
CA VAL A 426 -0.71 8.60 -15.61
C VAL A 426 0.45 8.03 -14.82
N TRP A 427 0.38 8.11 -13.49
CA TRP A 427 1.46 7.67 -12.60
C TRP A 427 1.24 6.29 -12.00
N THR A 428 0.02 5.75 -12.08
CA THR A 428 -0.34 4.43 -11.54
C THR A 428 0.52 3.36 -12.20
N SER A 429 1.16 2.52 -11.38
CA SER A 429 1.98 1.39 -11.80
C SER A 429 1.21 0.09 -11.64
N GLU A 430 1.34 -0.79 -12.64
CA GLU A 430 0.70 -2.12 -12.63
C GLU A 430 1.31 -3.05 -11.58
N PHE A 431 2.53 -2.78 -11.12
CA PHE A 431 3.23 -3.59 -10.14
C PHE A 431 3.44 -2.80 -8.83
N PRO A 432 3.54 -3.50 -7.68
CA PRO A 432 3.44 -4.95 -7.50
C PRO A 432 2.00 -5.46 -7.69
N LEU A 433 1.88 -6.77 -7.93
CA LEU A 433 0.60 -7.46 -7.87
C LEU A 433 0.25 -7.80 -6.42
N ILE A 434 -0.87 -7.26 -5.93
CA ILE A 434 -1.36 -7.45 -4.56
C ILE A 434 -2.80 -8.00 -4.62
N VAL A 435 -3.11 -8.98 -3.79
CA VAL A 435 -4.44 -9.60 -3.71
C VAL A 435 -5.05 -9.50 -2.31
N GLU A 436 -6.39 -9.37 -2.23
CA GLU A 436 -7.18 -9.41 -0.99
C GLU A 436 -8.64 -9.89 -1.26
N PRO A 437 -9.39 -10.37 -0.25
CA PRO A 437 -8.91 -10.75 1.08
C PRO A 437 -8.22 -12.12 1.04
N VAL A 438 -7.17 -12.29 1.83
CA VAL A 438 -6.71 -13.62 2.26
C VAL A 438 -6.81 -13.72 3.78
N PHE A 439 -7.15 -14.89 4.32
CA PHE A 439 -7.28 -15.06 5.77
C PHE A 439 -6.06 -15.79 6.32
N VAL A 440 -5.31 -15.13 7.20
CA VAL A 440 -4.04 -15.63 7.73
C VAL A 440 -4.11 -15.73 9.25
N ARG A 441 -3.59 -16.83 9.81
CA ARG A 441 -3.40 -16.95 11.25
C ARG A 441 -2.09 -16.30 11.67
N GLU A 442 -2.20 -15.23 12.45
CA GLU A 442 -1.08 -14.43 12.94
C GLU A 442 -0.48 -14.98 14.25
N ALA A 443 0.58 -14.32 14.73
CA ALA A 443 1.34 -14.73 15.93
C ALA A 443 0.51 -14.78 17.22
N ASP A 444 -0.52 -13.93 17.32
CA ASP A 444 -1.50 -13.92 18.42
C ASP A 444 -2.52 -15.08 18.35
N LYS A 445 -2.35 -15.97 17.36
CA LYS A 445 -3.18 -17.15 17.05
C LYS A 445 -4.57 -16.82 16.53
N LYS A 446 -4.92 -15.54 16.32
CA LYS A 446 -6.16 -15.17 15.65
C LYS A 446 -6.00 -15.13 14.14
N ILE A 447 -7.12 -15.23 13.45
CA ILE A 447 -7.22 -15.11 12.00
C ILE A 447 -7.62 -13.69 11.64
N TYR A 448 -6.84 -13.07 10.77
CA TYR A 448 -7.07 -11.73 10.24
C TYR A 448 -7.27 -11.80 8.71
N PRO A 449 -8.06 -10.90 8.13
CA PRO A 449 -7.99 -10.65 6.70
C PRO A 449 -6.71 -9.85 6.41
N GLU A 450 -6.01 -10.22 5.36
CA GLU A 450 -4.70 -9.68 4.97
C GLU A 450 -4.64 -9.44 3.47
N ARG A 451 -3.72 -8.56 3.08
CA ARG A 451 -3.21 -8.44 1.72
C ARG A 451 -2.04 -9.37 1.56
N MET A 452 -1.84 -9.90 0.35
CA MET A 452 -0.76 -10.82 0.06
C MET A 452 -0.13 -10.56 -1.30
N THR A 453 1.17 -10.83 -1.39
CA THR A 453 1.97 -10.73 -2.62
C THR A 453 3.12 -11.75 -2.57
N TRP A 454 3.70 -12.04 -3.73
CA TRP A 454 4.89 -12.89 -3.86
C TRP A 454 6.06 -12.03 -4.35
N PRO A 455 7.26 -12.20 -3.80
CA PRO A 455 8.43 -11.52 -4.33
C PRO A 455 8.75 -12.05 -5.74
N ALA A 456 9.22 -11.16 -6.61
CA ALA A 456 9.82 -11.51 -7.88
C ALA A 456 11.10 -10.70 -8.09
N PHE A 457 12.22 -11.36 -8.39
CA PHE A 457 13.53 -10.72 -8.52
C PHE A 457 14.59 -11.66 -9.10
N TRP A 458 15.65 -11.08 -9.65
CA TRP A 458 16.85 -11.80 -10.08
C TRP A 458 17.81 -11.93 -8.90
N ALA A 459 18.47 -13.08 -8.77
CA ALA A 459 19.36 -13.36 -7.66
C ALA A 459 20.61 -14.13 -8.08
N GLU A 460 21.73 -13.80 -7.47
CA GLU A 460 22.90 -14.66 -7.41
C GLU A 460 22.67 -15.73 -6.33
N VAL A 461 22.96 -16.98 -6.68
CA VAL A 461 22.82 -18.14 -5.79
C VAL A 461 24.16 -18.39 -5.09
N LYS A 462 24.25 -17.99 -3.82
CA LYS A 462 25.43 -18.22 -2.95
C LYS A 462 25.11 -19.31 -1.92
N GLY A 463 25.37 -20.56 -2.30
CA GLY A 463 25.04 -21.71 -1.45
C GLY A 463 23.53 -21.86 -1.27
N ARG A 464 23.02 -21.58 -0.06
CA ARG A 464 21.57 -21.56 0.25
C ARG A 464 20.98 -20.15 0.27
N GLU A 465 21.80 -19.12 0.12
CA GLU A 465 21.35 -17.74 0.14
C GLU A 465 21.13 -17.22 -1.28
N LEU A 466 20.11 -16.37 -1.43
CA LEU A 466 19.85 -15.63 -2.64
C LEU A 466 20.20 -14.17 -2.39
N VAL A 467 21.10 -13.63 -3.21
CA VAL A 467 21.49 -12.21 -3.15
C VAL A 467 20.89 -11.51 -4.36
N PRO A 468 19.96 -10.56 -4.19
CA PRO A 468 19.34 -9.85 -5.30
C PRO A 468 20.39 -9.19 -6.20
N VAL A 469 20.18 -9.29 -7.51
CA VAL A 469 21.01 -8.65 -8.54
C VAL A 469 20.32 -7.37 -8.98
N ASP A 470 21.11 -6.34 -9.27
CA ASP A 470 20.59 -5.06 -9.74
C ASP A 470 19.92 -5.21 -11.11
N SER A 471 18.75 -4.57 -11.29
CA SER A 471 17.99 -4.65 -12.54
C SER A 471 18.78 -4.13 -13.74
N GLU A 472 19.65 -3.14 -13.57
CA GLU A 472 20.49 -2.61 -14.64
C GLU A 472 21.51 -3.65 -15.12
N GLU A 473 22.14 -4.38 -14.20
CA GLU A 473 23.05 -5.50 -14.54
C GLU A 473 22.32 -6.59 -15.33
N VAL A 474 21.11 -6.94 -14.90
CA VAL A 474 20.26 -7.94 -15.55
C VAL A 474 19.85 -7.48 -16.96
N MET A 475 19.38 -6.25 -17.09
CA MET A 475 18.92 -5.72 -18.37
C MET A 475 20.08 -5.53 -19.36
N ALA A 476 21.25 -5.11 -18.89
CA ALA A 476 22.45 -4.99 -19.71
C ALA A 476 22.93 -6.36 -20.23
N ALA A 477 22.69 -7.44 -19.48
CA ALA A 477 23.08 -8.78 -19.89
C ALA A 477 22.28 -9.31 -21.08
N ALA A 478 20.99 -9.01 -21.14
CA ALA A 478 20.07 -9.55 -22.15
C ALA A 478 19.07 -8.48 -22.60
N PRO A 479 19.51 -7.38 -23.23
CA PRO A 479 18.62 -6.29 -23.62
C PRO A 479 17.45 -6.77 -24.49
N GLU A 480 17.68 -7.75 -25.37
CA GLU A 480 16.67 -8.35 -26.23
C GLU A 480 15.52 -9.04 -25.48
N VAL A 481 15.74 -9.44 -24.22
CA VAL A 481 14.71 -10.02 -23.36
C VAL A 481 13.77 -8.93 -22.86
N PHE A 482 14.33 -7.80 -22.45
CA PHE A 482 13.61 -6.76 -21.69
C PHE A 482 13.08 -5.62 -22.57
N SER A 483 13.56 -5.49 -23.81
CA SER A 483 13.03 -4.55 -24.81
C SER A 483 12.04 -5.21 -25.79
N LEU A 484 11.58 -6.43 -25.52
CA LEU A 484 10.76 -7.22 -26.46
C LEU A 484 9.60 -6.44 -27.10
N LYS A 485 8.76 -5.78 -26.28
CA LYS A 485 7.60 -5.03 -26.78
C LYS A 485 8.04 -3.75 -27.52
N GLN A 486 9.05 -3.06 -27.02
CA GLN A 486 9.59 -1.84 -27.62
C GLN A 486 10.25 -2.13 -28.97
N ASP A 487 11.03 -3.19 -29.08
CA ASP A 487 11.66 -3.64 -30.32
C ASP A 487 10.58 -3.95 -31.38
N VAL A 488 9.51 -4.65 -31.00
CA VAL A 488 8.41 -4.96 -31.93
C VAL A 488 7.60 -3.71 -32.29
N ALA A 489 7.34 -2.80 -31.33
CA ALA A 489 6.67 -1.54 -31.61
C ALA A 489 7.47 -0.67 -32.59
N ALA A 490 8.80 -0.58 -32.42
CA ALA A 490 9.70 0.13 -33.34
C ALA A 490 9.68 -0.48 -34.75
N LEU A 491 9.67 -1.81 -34.84
CA LEU A 491 9.53 -2.53 -36.12
C LEU A 491 8.19 -2.18 -36.80
N LEU A 492 7.07 -2.24 -36.07
CA LEU A 492 5.75 -1.91 -36.63
C LEU A 492 5.64 -0.45 -37.06
N ASN A 493 6.16 0.49 -36.26
CA ASN A 493 6.20 1.90 -36.60
C ASN A 493 7.00 2.18 -37.88
N SER A 494 8.04 1.38 -38.15
CA SER A 494 8.82 1.49 -39.40
C SER A 494 7.98 1.14 -40.64
N LEU A 495 6.87 0.42 -40.48
CA LEU A 495 5.96 0.01 -41.57
C LEU A 495 4.87 1.04 -41.88
N LEU A 496 4.80 2.17 -41.17
CA LEU A 496 3.76 3.19 -41.35
C LEU A 496 3.56 3.63 -42.81
N PRO A 497 4.61 3.79 -43.66
CA PRO A 497 4.43 4.16 -45.07
C PRO A 497 3.60 3.17 -45.91
N LEU A 498 3.49 1.90 -45.48
CA LEU A 498 2.68 0.89 -46.17
C LEU A 498 1.20 0.93 -45.76
N ALA A 499 0.88 1.54 -44.62
CA ALA A 499 -0.50 1.65 -44.17
C ALA A 499 -1.31 2.62 -45.06
N GLY A 500 -2.60 2.36 -45.20
CA GLY A 500 -3.54 3.29 -45.82
C GLY A 500 -3.73 4.56 -44.99
N GLU A 501 -4.31 5.60 -45.57
CA GLU A 501 -4.49 6.87 -44.89
C GLU A 501 -5.36 6.74 -43.61
N GLY A 502 -4.76 7.13 -42.48
CA GLY A 502 -5.36 7.01 -41.16
C GLY A 502 -5.42 5.59 -40.60
N PHE A 503 -4.74 4.62 -41.22
CA PHE A 503 -4.50 3.29 -40.67
C PHE A 503 -3.11 3.21 -40.02
N TYR A 504 -2.98 2.34 -39.02
CA TYR A 504 -1.72 2.10 -38.31
C TYR A 504 -1.29 0.64 -38.38
N PRO A 505 -0.01 0.34 -38.63
CA PRO A 505 0.49 -1.04 -38.61
C PRO A 505 0.33 -1.70 -37.24
N ALA A 506 -0.09 -2.94 -37.24
CA ALA A 506 -0.22 -3.80 -36.07
C ALA A 506 0.09 -5.25 -36.46
N VAL A 507 0.16 -6.13 -35.45
CA VAL A 507 0.39 -7.55 -35.69
C VAL A 507 -0.58 -8.42 -34.90
N ILE A 508 -1.12 -9.43 -35.57
CA ILE A 508 -1.89 -10.49 -34.91
C ILE A 508 -0.98 -11.68 -34.70
N ILE A 509 -0.91 -12.16 -33.45
CA ILE A 509 -0.16 -13.35 -33.07
C ILE A 509 -1.09 -14.23 -32.23
N SER A 510 -1.30 -15.48 -32.65
CA SER A 510 -2.30 -16.37 -32.05
C SER A 510 -3.70 -15.71 -32.01
N ALA A 511 -4.25 -15.45 -30.81
CA ALA A 511 -5.55 -14.80 -30.62
C ALA A 511 -5.44 -13.32 -30.21
N TYR A 512 -4.24 -12.74 -30.27
CA TYR A 512 -3.97 -11.41 -29.73
C TYR A 512 -3.56 -10.43 -30.83
N LEU A 513 -4.12 -9.23 -30.76
CA LEU A 513 -3.75 -8.08 -31.57
C LEU A 513 -2.78 -7.20 -30.76
N PHE A 514 -1.64 -6.88 -31.35
CA PHE A 514 -0.62 -6.01 -30.78
C PHE A 514 -0.50 -4.74 -31.64
N GLU A 515 -0.76 -3.58 -31.02
CA GLU A 515 -0.69 -2.27 -31.68
C GLU A 515 0.34 -1.38 -30.96
N PRO A 516 1.20 -0.64 -31.68
CA PRO A 516 2.09 0.35 -31.07
C PRO A 516 1.31 1.40 -30.29
N ASN A 517 1.85 1.82 -29.15
CA ASN A 517 1.29 2.89 -28.35
C ASN A 517 2.23 4.11 -28.25
N VAL A 518 1.72 5.21 -27.69
CA VAL A 518 2.43 6.49 -27.59
C VAL A 518 3.70 6.41 -26.74
N ASP A 519 3.80 5.41 -25.86
CA ASP A 519 4.97 5.18 -25.00
C ASP A 519 6.06 4.35 -25.70
N GLY A 520 5.87 4.02 -26.99
CA GLY A 520 6.81 3.21 -27.75
C GLY A 520 6.80 1.72 -27.37
N SER A 521 5.70 1.25 -26.78
CA SER A 521 5.45 -0.16 -26.42
C SER A 521 4.25 -0.70 -27.21
N LEU A 522 3.67 -1.82 -26.77
CA LEU A 522 2.52 -2.47 -27.40
C LEU A 522 1.32 -2.52 -26.46
N ASN A 523 0.17 -2.04 -26.95
CA ASN A 523 -1.12 -2.41 -26.39
C ASN A 523 -1.53 -3.79 -26.92
N VAL A 524 -2.23 -4.57 -26.10
CA VAL A 524 -2.63 -5.95 -26.44
C VAL A 524 -4.12 -6.12 -26.24
N ARG A 525 -4.81 -6.67 -27.24
CA ARG A 525 -6.25 -6.99 -27.18
C ARG A 525 -6.48 -8.44 -27.57
N LEU A 526 -7.36 -9.13 -26.84
CA LEU A 526 -7.84 -10.46 -27.22
C LEU A 526 -8.90 -10.31 -28.33
N LEU A 527 -8.74 -11.07 -29.41
CA LEU A 527 -9.71 -11.11 -30.52
C LEU A 527 -10.70 -12.26 -30.30
N GLU A 528 -12.00 -11.95 -30.22
CA GLU A 528 -13.06 -12.98 -30.10
C GLU A 528 -13.19 -13.86 -31.34
N LYS A 529 -12.88 -13.30 -32.52
CA LYS A 529 -12.78 -13.99 -33.81
C LYS A 529 -11.56 -13.46 -34.55
N THR A 530 -10.71 -14.34 -35.07
CA THR A 530 -9.61 -13.90 -35.94
C THR A 530 -10.24 -13.31 -37.22
N PRO A 531 -9.92 -12.08 -37.62
CA PRO A 531 -10.48 -11.45 -38.83
C PRO A 531 -10.02 -12.10 -40.14
N LEU A 532 -9.26 -13.19 -40.08
CA LEU A 532 -8.62 -13.84 -41.23
C LEU A 532 -9.00 -15.33 -41.25
N THR A 533 -9.45 -15.82 -42.41
CA THR A 533 -9.80 -17.22 -42.66
C THR A 533 -8.55 -18.10 -42.69
N GLY A 534 -8.26 -18.80 -41.59
CA GLY A 534 -7.17 -19.78 -41.51
C GLY A 534 -6.76 -20.07 -40.07
N LYS A 535 -6.31 -21.30 -39.77
CA LYS A 535 -5.75 -21.63 -38.45
C LYS A 535 -4.42 -20.86 -38.27
N VAL A 536 -4.43 -19.81 -37.45
CA VAL A 536 -3.19 -19.24 -36.93
C VAL A 536 -2.53 -20.34 -36.08
N THR A 537 -1.47 -20.95 -36.59
CA THR A 537 -0.63 -21.86 -35.80
C THR A 537 0.21 -21.03 -34.82
N GLN A 538 0.64 -21.63 -33.70
CA GLN A 538 1.33 -20.94 -32.60
C GLN A 538 2.60 -20.16 -33.00
N ASP A 539 3.14 -20.39 -34.20
CA ASP A 539 4.39 -19.80 -34.69
C ASP A 539 4.24 -18.82 -35.88
N ARG A 540 3.01 -18.41 -36.24
CA ARG A 540 2.79 -17.44 -37.34
C ARG A 540 2.21 -16.13 -36.84
N PHE A 541 2.68 -15.04 -37.43
CA PHE A 541 2.16 -13.69 -37.23
C PHE A 541 1.54 -13.16 -38.53
N LEU A 542 0.61 -12.23 -38.41
CA LEU A 542 -0.04 -11.57 -39.54
C LEU A 542 0.09 -10.06 -39.36
N LEU A 543 0.75 -9.40 -40.31
CA LEU A 543 0.83 -7.94 -40.34
C LEU A 543 -0.50 -7.38 -40.84
N VAL A 544 -1.09 -6.53 -40.02
CA VAL A 544 -2.38 -5.90 -40.30
C VAL A 544 -2.24 -4.39 -40.18
N GLN A 545 -3.22 -3.68 -40.72
CA GLN A 545 -3.40 -2.26 -40.53
C GLN A 545 -4.75 -2.01 -39.85
N LEU A 546 -4.76 -1.10 -38.87
CA LEU A 546 -5.91 -0.84 -38.01
C LEU A 546 -6.44 0.58 -38.17
N LYS A 547 -7.77 0.71 -38.19
CA LYS A 547 -8.47 1.98 -38.02
C LYS A 547 -9.75 1.72 -37.23
N ASN A 548 -9.85 2.33 -36.04
CA ASN A 548 -10.86 1.99 -35.04
C ASN A 548 -10.78 0.49 -34.68
N ASP A 549 -11.79 -0.30 -35.04
CA ASP A 549 -11.83 -1.76 -34.84
C ASP A 549 -11.75 -2.56 -36.15
N GLU A 550 -11.52 -1.87 -37.28
CA GLU A 550 -11.35 -2.52 -38.57
C GLU A 550 -9.90 -2.94 -38.78
N ALA A 551 -9.67 -4.24 -38.99
CA ALA A 551 -8.37 -4.83 -39.30
C ALA A 551 -8.34 -5.35 -40.74
N ARG A 552 -7.34 -4.93 -41.52
CA ARG A 552 -7.09 -5.39 -42.89
C ARG A 552 -5.64 -5.89 -43.02
N PRO A 553 -5.30 -6.80 -43.95
CA PRO A 553 -3.92 -7.12 -44.26
C PRO A 553 -3.12 -5.84 -44.55
N LEU A 554 -1.92 -5.71 -43.96
CA LEU A 554 -1.03 -4.59 -44.26
C LEU A 554 -0.50 -4.69 -45.69
N LEU A 555 -0.23 -5.92 -46.14
CA LEU A 555 0.26 -6.27 -47.46
C LEU A 555 -0.77 -7.18 -48.15
N PRO A 556 -1.78 -6.61 -48.85
CA PRO A 556 -2.71 -7.40 -49.65
C PRO A 556 -1.99 -8.07 -50.83
N GLU A 557 -2.53 -9.18 -51.34
CA GLU A 557 -2.02 -9.81 -52.56
C GLU A 557 -2.20 -8.88 -53.77
N PHE A 558 -1.18 -8.79 -54.63
CA PHE A 558 -1.20 -8.03 -55.89
C PHE A 558 -0.29 -8.72 -56.92
N ASP A 559 -0.45 -8.37 -58.20
CA ASP A 559 0.36 -8.88 -59.29
C ASP A 559 1.80 -8.30 -59.24
N PRO A 560 2.86 -9.12 -59.07
CA PRO A 560 4.24 -8.62 -59.02
C PRO A 560 4.72 -7.92 -60.30
N ASP A 561 4.08 -8.20 -61.44
CA ASP A 561 4.39 -7.60 -62.74
C ASP A 561 3.61 -6.30 -62.99
N GLU A 562 2.51 -6.08 -62.25
CA GLU A 562 1.71 -4.85 -62.25
C GLU A 562 1.54 -4.29 -60.82
N PRO A 563 2.60 -3.72 -60.20
CA PRO A 563 2.53 -3.25 -58.83
C PRO A 563 1.59 -2.04 -58.68
N PRO A 564 0.91 -1.91 -57.53
CA PRO A 564 0.09 -0.74 -57.21
C PRO A 564 0.86 0.59 -57.33
N PRO A 565 0.21 1.68 -57.77
CA PRO A 565 0.85 2.99 -57.87
C PRO A 565 1.48 3.44 -56.54
N GLY A 566 2.73 3.92 -56.61
CA GLY A 566 3.48 4.41 -55.44
C GLY A 566 4.00 3.32 -54.50
N LEU A 567 3.85 2.04 -54.83
CA LEU A 567 4.36 0.94 -53.99
C LEU A 567 5.88 1.04 -53.79
N GLU A 568 6.64 1.29 -54.87
CA GLU A 568 8.11 1.32 -54.80
C GLU A 568 8.63 2.42 -53.87
N GLU A 569 8.03 3.61 -53.89
CA GLU A 569 8.36 4.71 -52.95
C GLU A 569 8.07 4.32 -51.49
N LYS A 570 6.94 3.66 -51.25
CA LYS A 570 6.57 3.16 -49.91
C LYS A 570 7.52 2.07 -49.44
N VAL A 571 7.88 1.11 -50.32
CA VAL A 571 8.83 0.04 -50.02
C VAL A 571 10.21 0.64 -49.71
N LEU A 572 10.71 1.56 -50.53
CA LEU A 572 11.97 2.26 -50.28
C LEU A 572 11.98 2.94 -48.91
N SER A 573 10.91 3.68 -48.59
CA SER A 573 10.76 4.35 -47.29
C SER A 573 10.79 3.36 -46.12
N VAL A 574 10.09 2.24 -46.24
CA VAL A 574 10.09 1.19 -45.21
C VAL A 574 11.47 0.54 -45.06
N LEU A 575 12.12 0.16 -46.15
CA LEU A 575 13.45 -0.45 -46.11
C LEU A 575 14.48 0.53 -45.51
N GLN A 576 14.37 1.83 -45.81
CA GLN A 576 15.21 2.87 -45.20
C GLN A 576 14.96 2.99 -43.69
N ASN A 577 13.71 3.01 -43.24
CA ASN A 577 13.36 3.02 -41.81
C ASN A 577 13.95 1.79 -41.09
N LEU A 578 13.76 0.61 -41.67
CA LEU A 578 14.24 -0.66 -41.10
C LEU A 578 15.77 -0.79 -41.08
N LYS A 579 16.49 -0.10 -41.97
CA LYS A 579 17.96 -0.11 -42.01
C LYS A 579 18.56 0.34 -40.67
N SER A 580 17.91 1.28 -39.98
CA SER A 580 18.33 1.74 -38.65
C SER A 580 18.21 0.68 -37.55
N LEU A 581 17.36 -0.33 -37.74
CA LEU A 581 17.06 -1.40 -36.78
C LEU A 581 17.70 -2.75 -37.16
N ALA A 582 18.45 -2.79 -38.26
CA ALA A 582 18.77 -4.05 -38.93
C ALA A 582 19.76 -4.94 -38.16
N ARG A 583 20.55 -4.37 -37.21
CA ARG A 583 21.52 -5.08 -36.36
C ARG A 583 22.40 -6.06 -37.15
N GLY A 584 22.97 -5.60 -38.28
CA GLY A 584 23.85 -6.41 -39.15
C GLY A 584 23.13 -7.33 -40.14
N ARG A 585 21.81 -7.17 -40.30
CA ARG A 585 21.00 -7.79 -41.35
C ARG A 585 20.64 -6.76 -42.41
N GLU A 586 20.13 -7.18 -43.56
CA GLU A 586 19.64 -6.29 -44.60
C GLU A 586 18.11 -6.43 -44.72
N PRO A 587 17.31 -5.35 -44.64
CA PRO A 587 15.88 -5.43 -44.86
C PRO A 587 15.59 -5.59 -46.36
N VAL A 588 14.72 -6.55 -46.71
CA VAL A 588 14.30 -6.76 -48.10
C VAL A 588 12.79 -6.99 -48.16
N PHE A 589 12.18 -6.66 -49.30
CA PHE A 589 10.77 -6.91 -49.58
C PHE A 589 10.66 -7.94 -50.71
N LEU A 590 9.92 -9.02 -50.45
CA LEU A 590 9.75 -10.15 -51.36
C LEU A 590 8.33 -10.18 -51.92
N ILE A 591 8.19 -10.44 -53.22
CA ILE A 591 6.89 -10.67 -53.85
C ILE A 591 7.08 -11.51 -55.12
N GLY A 592 6.42 -12.67 -55.19
CA GLY A 592 6.56 -13.59 -56.31
C GLY A 592 8.03 -13.97 -56.53
N LYS A 593 8.53 -13.75 -57.74
CA LYS A 593 9.94 -13.98 -58.07
C LYS A 593 10.86 -12.78 -57.80
N TYR A 594 10.37 -11.66 -57.26
CA TYR A 594 11.16 -10.45 -57.10
C TYR A 594 11.62 -10.20 -55.67
N VAL A 595 12.83 -9.64 -55.54
CA VAL A 595 13.41 -9.11 -54.30
C VAL A 595 13.70 -7.63 -54.51
N TYR A 596 13.13 -6.81 -53.64
CA TYR A 596 13.41 -5.39 -53.55
C TYR A 596 14.39 -5.14 -52.40
N ARG A 597 15.53 -4.51 -52.70
CA ARG A 597 16.58 -4.17 -51.73
C ARG A 597 17.13 -2.77 -51.97
N ILE A 598 17.93 -2.24 -51.03
CA ILE A 598 18.56 -0.93 -51.18
C ILE A 598 19.99 -1.10 -51.70
N THR A 599 20.23 -0.73 -52.96
CA THR A 599 21.56 -0.69 -53.58
C THR A 599 21.94 0.77 -53.83
N GLU A 600 23.07 1.24 -53.29
CA GLU A 600 23.56 2.63 -53.48
C GLU A 600 22.54 3.73 -53.12
N GLY A 601 21.59 3.44 -52.22
CA GLY A 601 20.56 4.39 -51.78
C GLY A 601 19.27 4.37 -52.61
N TYR A 602 19.22 3.59 -53.68
CA TYR A 602 18.04 3.40 -54.53
C TYR A 602 17.42 2.03 -54.30
N LEU A 603 16.13 1.91 -54.64
CA LEU A 603 15.44 0.63 -54.62
C LEU A 603 15.81 -0.17 -55.87
N ASP A 604 16.35 -1.36 -55.66
CA ASP A 604 16.77 -2.28 -56.71
C ASP A 604 15.84 -3.49 -56.72
N LYS A 605 15.29 -3.85 -57.90
CA LYS A 605 14.37 -4.97 -58.12
C LYS A 605 15.12 -6.08 -58.85
N MET A 606 15.31 -7.21 -58.20
CA MET A 606 16.02 -8.37 -58.75
C MET A 606 15.17 -9.63 -58.73
N GLU A 607 15.55 -10.65 -59.50
CA GLU A 607 14.93 -11.98 -59.38
C GLU A 607 15.52 -12.76 -58.20
N LYS A 608 14.63 -13.33 -57.38
CA LYS A 608 14.93 -14.19 -56.24
C LYS A 608 15.44 -15.55 -56.73
N THR A 609 16.57 -16.00 -56.21
CA THR A 609 17.02 -17.39 -56.37
C THR A 609 16.18 -18.33 -55.49
N GLY A 610 15.59 -19.37 -56.09
CA GLY A 610 14.79 -20.38 -55.39
C GLY A 610 13.27 -20.26 -55.59
N GLN A 611 12.48 -20.77 -54.65
CA GLN A 611 11.00 -20.77 -54.78
C GLN A 611 10.43 -19.34 -54.66
N PRO A 612 9.44 -18.97 -55.51
CA PRO A 612 8.74 -17.69 -55.42
C PRO A 612 8.09 -17.48 -54.05
N ALA A 613 8.11 -16.24 -53.56
CA ALA A 613 7.34 -15.86 -52.39
C ALA A 613 5.84 -15.92 -52.73
N PRO A 614 5.03 -16.69 -52.00
CA PRO A 614 3.61 -16.87 -52.32
C PRO A 614 2.76 -15.62 -52.05
N GLN A 615 3.23 -14.72 -51.18
CA GLN A 615 2.56 -13.48 -50.80
C GLN A 615 3.61 -12.38 -50.57
N PRO A 616 3.24 -11.08 -50.67
CA PRO A 616 4.16 -10.00 -50.38
C PRO A 616 4.58 -10.04 -48.90
N GLU A 617 5.88 -10.05 -48.65
CA GLU A 617 6.43 -10.11 -47.29
C GLU A 617 7.67 -9.25 -47.12
N ILE A 618 7.85 -8.71 -45.91
CA ILE A 618 9.09 -8.05 -45.49
C ILE A 618 9.90 -9.09 -44.72
N CYS A 619 11.21 -9.16 -45.00
CA CYS A 619 12.09 -10.09 -44.30
C CYS A 619 13.50 -9.50 -44.16
N TRP A 620 14.35 -10.21 -43.42
CA TRP A 620 15.75 -9.86 -43.24
C TRP A 620 16.62 -10.81 -44.04
N LEU A 621 17.48 -10.28 -44.91
CA LEU A 621 18.54 -11.03 -45.55
C LEU A 621 19.77 -11.07 -44.62
N GLN A 622 20.26 -12.27 -44.32
CA GLN A 622 21.45 -12.49 -43.51
C GLN A 622 22.33 -13.55 -44.20
N GLY A 623 23.40 -13.11 -44.87
CA GLY A 623 24.08 -13.97 -45.84
C GLY A 623 23.15 -14.26 -47.01
N ASP A 624 22.95 -15.55 -47.33
CA ASP A 624 22.04 -15.99 -48.39
C ASP A 624 20.65 -16.44 -47.85
N GLU A 625 20.39 -16.27 -46.55
CA GLU A 625 19.18 -16.76 -45.91
C GLU A 625 18.18 -15.62 -45.63
N TYR A 626 16.92 -15.84 -46.01
CA TYR A 626 15.79 -14.95 -45.71
C TYR A 626 15.19 -15.32 -44.34
N LYS A 627 15.33 -14.43 -43.36
CA LYS A 627 14.79 -14.56 -42.01
C LYS A 627 13.48 -13.77 -41.85
N PRO A 628 12.48 -14.27 -41.12
CA PRO A 628 11.19 -13.58 -40.95
C PRO A 628 11.31 -12.19 -40.31
N PHE A 629 10.39 -11.28 -40.64
CA PHE A 629 10.34 -9.92 -40.09
C PHE A 629 10.40 -9.88 -38.56
N LEU A 630 9.49 -10.63 -37.90
CA LEU A 630 9.54 -10.91 -36.47
C LEU A 630 10.26 -12.24 -36.24
N SER A 631 11.24 -12.23 -35.35
CA SER A 631 11.95 -13.45 -34.98
C SER A 631 11.02 -14.48 -34.33
N PRO A 632 11.30 -15.79 -34.44
CA PRO A 632 10.53 -16.82 -33.75
C PRO A 632 10.46 -16.60 -32.22
N PHE A 633 11.53 -16.05 -31.63
CA PHE A 633 11.55 -15.65 -30.22
C PHE A 633 10.49 -14.57 -29.94
N GLN A 634 10.42 -13.50 -30.73
CA GLN A 634 9.43 -12.44 -30.53
C GLN A 634 8.00 -12.98 -30.65
N VAL A 635 7.73 -13.80 -31.66
CA VAL A 635 6.40 -14.36 -31.93
C VAL A 635 5.93 -15.24 -30.77
N ARG A 636 6.74 -16.22 -30.35
CA ARG A 636 6.38 -17.13 -29.25
C ARG A 636 6.18 -16.39 -27.93
N ASN A 637 7.06 -15.45 -27.61
CA ASN A 637 7.00 -14.74 -26.34
C ASN A 637 5.80 -13.80 -26.27
N LEU A 638 5.49 -13.05 -27.34
CA LEU A 638 4.27 -12.24 -27.39
C LEU A 638 3.00 -13.11 -27.32
N ALA A 639 2.98 -14.27 -28.00
CA ALA A 639 1.86 -15.21 -27.92
C ALA A 639 1.60 -15.70 -26.49
N VAL A 640 2.66 -16.00 -25.74
CA VAL A 640 2.56 -16.46 -24.34
C VAL A 640 2.17 -15.33 -23.40
N LEU A 641 2.73 -14.12 -23.57
CA LEU A 641 2.38 -12.97 -22.72
C LEU A 641 0.92 -12.56 -22.89
N GLY A 642 0.43 -12.51 -24.14
CA GLY A 642 -0.95 -12.14 -24.45
C GLY A 642 -1.38 -10.83 -23.78
N SER A 643 -2.63 -10.78 -23.33
CA SER A 643 -3.22 -9.65 -22.59
C SER A 643 -3.16 -9.82 -21.06
N GLY A 644 -2.42 -10.80 -20.57
CA GLY A 644 -2.31 -11.07 -19.13
C GLY A 644 -1.39 -10.08 -18.42
N PRO A 645 -1.37 -10.08 -17.07
CA PRO A 645 -0.48 -9.23 -16.27
C PRO A 645 0.99 -9.69 -16.29
N GLY A 646 1.29 -10.83 -16.93
CA GLY A 646 2.67 -11.30 -17.09
C GLY A 646 3.44 -10.45 -18.08
N ILE A 647 4.71 -10.20 -17.78
CA ILE A 647 5.63 -9.38 -18.58
C ILE A 647 6.90 -10.14 -19.01
N LEU A 648 7.18 -11.26 -18.34
CA LEU A 648 8.25 -12.20 -18.69
C LEU A 648 7.66 -13.59 -18.94
N THR A 649 8.25 -14.34 -19.86
CA THR A 649 7.99 -15.77 -20.03
C THR A 649 9.14 -16.62 -19.46
N GLU A 650 8.94 -17.93 -19.36
CA GLU A 650 10.02 -18.86 -19.03
C GLU A 650 11.16 -18.86 -20.07
N GLU A 651 10.85 -18.67 -21.36
CA GLU A 651 11.88 -18.60 -22.42
C GLU A 651 12.74 -17.34 -22.26
N GLN A 652 12.12 -16.19 -21.96
CA GLN A 652 12.81 -14.94 -21.63
C GLN A 652 13.68 -15.09 -20.38
N VAL A 653 13.15 -15.69 -19.31
CA VAL A 653 13.91 -15.94 -18.08
C VAL A 653 15.11 -16.85 -18.35
N SER A 654 14.92 -17.92 -19.11
CA SER A 654 16.00 -18.84 -19.48
C SER A 654 17.11 -18.15 -20.26
N LEU A 655 16.75 -17.29 -21.22
CA LEU A 655 17.72 -16.53 -22.02
C LEU A 655 18.51 -15.53 -21.16
N ALA A 656 17.82 -14.75 -20.32
CA ALA A 656 18.47 -13.79 -19.44
C ALA A 656 19.42 -14.46 -18.43
N LEU A 657 19.02 -15.59 -17.81
CA LEU A 657 19.91 -16.35 -16.92
C LEU A 657 21.16 -16.87 -17.64
N LYS A 658 20.99 -17.32 -18.89
CA LYS A 658 22.11 -17.80 -19.71
C LYS A 658 23.09 -16.67 -19.97
N LYS A 659 22.60 -15.52 -20.45
CA LYS A 659 23.41 -14.33 -20.74
C LYS A 659 24.12 -13.78 -19.51
N LEU A 660 23.41 -13.69 -18.38
CA LEU A 660 24.01 -13.31 -17.10
C LEU A 660 25.17 -14.21 -16.70
N SER A 661 25.00 -15.52 -16.85
CA SER A 661 26.04 -16.50 -16.54
C SER A 661 27.23 -16.44 -17.51
N GLU A 662 26.98 -16.15 -18.79
CA GLU A 662 28.02 -15.95 -19.81
C GLU A 662 28.87 -14.69 -19.51
N MET A 663 28.25 -13.58 -19.10
CA MET A 663 28.96 -12.36 -18.75
C MET A 663 29.68 -12.43 -17.40
N ASN A 664 29.22 -13.30 -16.50
CA ASN A 664 29.76 -13.45 -15.16
C ASN A 664 30.22 -14.89 -14.88
N PRO A 665 31.31 -15.36 -15.52
CA PRO A 665 31.82 -16.71 -15.30
C PRO A 665 32.07 -17.00 -13.82
N GLY A 666 31.56 -18.14 -13.34
CA GLY A 666 31.72 -18.59 -11.95
C GLY A 666 30.61 -18.13 -10.98
N ARG A 667 29.75 -17.18 -11.37
CA ARG A 667 28.54 -16.82 -10.62
C ARG A 667 27.36 -17.66 -11.12
N LYS A 668 26.46 -18.04 -10.22
CA LYS A 668 25.22 -18.76 -10.54
C LYS A 668 24.04 -17.85 -10.31
N PHE A 669 23.12 -17.81 -11.26
CA PHE A 669 21.96 -16.94 -11.19
C PHE A 669 20.65 -17.72 -11.18
N ALA A 670 19.63 -17.10 -10.61
CA ALA A 670 18.26 -17.57 -10.62
C ALA A 670 17.29 -16.40 -10.69
N TYR A 671 16.08 -16.67 -11.15
CA TYR A 671 14.96 -15.76 -11.04
C TYR A 671 13.96 -16.31 -10.03
N VAL A 672 13.54 -15.49 -9.08
CA VAL A 672 12.49 -15.81 -8.11
C VAL A 672 11.18 -15.22 -8.63
N GLY A 673 10.11 -16.00 -8.58
CA GLY A 673 8.77 -15.53 -8.96
C GLY A 673 7.73 -16.63 -8.80
N ALA A 674 6.45 -16.26 -8.74
CA ALA A 674 5.33 -17.21 -8.66
C ALA A 674 5.41 -18.26 -7.53
N GLY A 675 6.17 -18.01 -6.46
CA GLY A 675 6.39 -18.99 -5.39
C GLY A 675 7.53 -19.98 -5.62
N PHE A 676 8.30 -19.83 -6.70
CA PHE A 676 9.40 -20.71 -7.09
C PHE A 676 10.70 -19.94 -7.34
N ILE A 677 11.81 -20.68 -7.35
CA ILE A 677 13.10 -20.27 -7.89
C ILE A 677 13.31 -20.96 -9.24
N PHE A 678 13.65 -20.20 -10.26
CA PHE A 678 13.93 -20.66 -11.62
C PHE A 678 15.42 -20.54 -11.89
N SER A 679 16.08 -21.65 -12.22
CA SER A 679 17.52 -21.71 -12.47
C SER A 679 17.84 -22.62 -13.65
N LEU A 680 18.98 -22.43 -14.30
CA LEU A 680 19.43 -23.31 -15.39
C LEU A 680 20.11 -24.56 -14.80
N ASP A 681 19.76 -25.74 -15.31
CA ASP A 681 20.50 -26.97 -15.04
C ASP A 681 21.80 -27.05 -15.85
N GLN A 682 22.58 -28.12 -15.66
CA GLN A 682 23.86 -28.31 -16.38
C GLN A 682 23.69 -28.40 -17.90
N ALA A 683 22.50 -28.74 -18.40
CA ALA A 683 22.18 -28.78 -19.82
C ALA A 683 21.63 -27.44 -20.34
N GLY A 684 21.58 -26.40 -19.50
CA GLY A 684 21.04 -25.09 -19.84
C GLY A 684 19.51 -25.04 -19.91
N LYS A 685 18.81 -26.03 -19.34
CA LYS A 685 17.33 -26.04 -19.30
C LYS A 685 16.84 -25.41 -18.01
N LEU A 686 15.78 -24.60 -18.10
CA LEU A 686 15.14 -23.98 -16.95
C LEU A 686 14.48 -25.02 -16.03
N ARG A 687 14.73 -24.89 -14.72
CA ARG A 687 14.15 -25.72 -13.65
C ARG A 687 13.53 -24.84 -12.58
N ALA A 688 12.29 -25.16 -12.22
CA ALA A 688 11.60 -24.58 -11.07
C ALA A 688 11.87 -25.41 -9.80
N GLY A 689 12.23 -24.73 -8.72
CA GLY A 689 12.44 -25.30 -7.38
C GLY A 689 11.73 -24.51 -6.29
N ARG A 690 11.58 -25.07 -5.10
CA ARG A 690 11.04 -24.35 -3.94
C ARG A 690 12.15 -23.68 -3.17
N HIS A 691 11.92 -22.44 -2.74
CA HIS A 691 12.84 -21.71 -1.89
C HIS A 691 12.07 -20.80 -0.91
N PRO A 692 12.48 -20.68 0.37
CA PRO A 692 11.80 -19.81 1.33
C PRO A 692 11.69 -18.35 0.88
N ALA A 693 12.71 -17.83 0.19
CA ALA A 693 12.69 -16.46 -0.35
C ALA A 693 11.68 -16.23 -1.48
N ALA A 694 11.09 -17.29 -2.05
CA ALA A 694 10.01 -17.19 -3.01
C ALA A 694 8.62 -17.19 -2.34
N GLY A 695 8.55 -17.41 -1.03
CA GLY A 695 7.31 -17.49 -0.27
C GLY A 695 6.51 -16.19 -0.29
N ALA A 696 5.19 -16.32 -0.18
CA ALA A 696 4.31 -15.16 -0.07
C ALA A 696 4.62 -14.35 1.18
N VAL A 697 4.46 -13.03 1.09
CA VAL A 697 4.37 -12.15 2.24
C VAL A 697 2.97 -11.58 2.33
N SER A 698 2.51 -11.37 3.56
CA SER A 698 1.21 -10.81 3.84
C SER A 698 1.27 -9.82 4.99
N TRP A 699 0.28 -8.93 5.02
CA TRP A 699 0.09 -7.95 6.10
C TRP A 699 -1.41 -7.65 6.29
N PRO A 700 -1.84 -7.34 7.52
CA PRO A 700 -3.25 -7.15 7.83
C PRO A 700 -3.93 -6.05 7.01
N LEU A 701 -5.15 -6.34 6.53
CA LEU A 701 -6.10 -5.33 6.05
C LEU A 701 -7.08 -5.02 7.19
N ALA A 702 -7.12 -3.75 7.61
CA ALA A 702 -7.96 -3.28 8.72
C ALA A 702 -8.77 -2.03 8.33
N HIS A 703 -9.22 -2.01 7.07
CA HIS A 703 -9.97 -0.92 6.44
C HIS A 703 -11.14 -1.51 5.63
N ASN A 704 -11.95 -0.65 5.01
CA ASN A 704 -13.14 -1.04 4.26
C ASN A 704 -14.08 -1.88 5.14
N VAL A 705 -14.26 -1.45 6.38
CA VAL A 705 -15.16 -2.01 7.38
C VAL A 705 -16.61 -1.85 6.91
N ARG A 706 -17.27 -2.98 6.86
CA ARG A 706 -18.65 -3.21 6.47
C ARG A 706 -19.56 -3.18 7.69
N PRO A 707 -20.80 -2.65 7.54
CA PRO A 707 -21.81 -2.76 8.59
C PRO A 707 -22.17 -4.22 8.87
N ALA A 708 -22.77 -4.49 10.02
CA ALA A 708 -23.20 -5.83 10.42
C ALA A 708 -24.09 -6.53 9.36
N GLN A 709 -24.88 -5.76 8.61
CA GLN A 709 -25.75 -6.26 7.54
C GLN A 709 -25.00 -6.68 6.27
N GLN A 710 -23.69 -6.51 6.21
CA GLN A 710 -22.83 -6.90 5.08
C GLN A 710 -21.64 -7.78 5.53
N ALA A 711 -21.58 -8.13 6.82
CA ALA A 711 -20.50 -8.93 7.40
C ALA A 711 -20.65 -10.43 7.07
N LEU A 712 -19.53 -11.16 7.09
CA LEU A 712 -19.56 -12.62 6.98
C LEU A 712 -20.29 -13.25 8.17
N GLY A 713 -21.10 -14.27 7.91
CA GLY A 713 -21.91 -14.97 8.92
C GLY A 713 -23.27 -14.34 9.17
N LYS A 714 -23.59 -13.21 8.51
CA LYS A 714 -24.90 -12.55 8.59
C LYS A 714 -26.03 -13.48 8.14
N ASN A 715 -25.81 -14.31 7.12
CA ASN A 715 -26.83 -15.27 6.66
C ASN A 715 -26.75 -16.62 7.39
N GLY A 716 -25.93 -16.71 8.44
CA GLY A 716 -25.72 -17.91 9.24
C GLY A 716 -24.40 -18.63 8.93
N CYS A 717 -24.23 -19.80 9.55
CA CYS A 717 -22.94 -20.52 9.55
C CYS A 717 -22.45 -20.91 8.14
N THR A 718 -23.35 -21.12 7.19
CA THR A 718 -23.02 -21.59 5.83
C THR A 718 -22.31 -20.56 4.96
N ASP A 719 -22.29 -19.28 5.36
CA ASP A 719 -21.46 -18.24 4.72
C ASP A 719 -19.97 -18.63 4.73
N CYS A 720 -19.54 -19.36 5.77
CA CYS A 720 -18.15 -19.82 5.93
C CYS A 720 -18.02 -21.34 6.06
N HIS A 721 -18.98 -22.02 6.66
CA HIS A 721 -18.96 -23.48 6.90
C HIS A 721 -19.85 -24.23 5.90
N SER A 722 -19.41 -24.27 4.64
CA SER A 722 -20.01 -25.10 3.61
C SER A 722 -18.92 -25.91 2.88
N PRO A 723 -19.25 -27.05 2.25
CA PRO A 723 -18.28 -27.82 1.48
C PRO A 723 -17.63 -27.03 0.32
N GLY A 724 -18.30 -25.97 -0.16
CA GLY A 724 -17.81 -25.05 -1.18
C GLY A 724 -17.40 -23.68 -0.63
N SER A 725 -17.02 -23.59 0.66
CA SER A 725 -16.65 -22.34 1.31
C SER A 725 -15.53 -21.61 0.56
N ARG A 726 -15.80 -20.36 0.18
CA ARG A 726 -14.82 -19.45 -0.42
C ARG A 726 -13.76 -19.00 0.58
N VAL A 727 -14.04 -19.09 1.88
CA VAL A 727 -13.10 -18.73 2.96
C VAL A 727 -12.04 -19.82 3.15
N PHE A 728 -12.44 -21.09 3.20
CA PHE A 728 -11.52 -22.21 3.48
C PHE A 728 -10.93 -22.85 2.22
N PHE A 729 -11.71 -22.92 1.13
CA PHE A 729 -11.33 -23.63 -0.10
C PHE A 729 -11.13 -22.69 -1.29
N GLY A 730 -11.21 -21.37 -1.08
CA GLY A 730 -10.77 -20.38 -2.05
C GLY A 730 -9.30 -20.64 -2.42
N LYS A 731 -9.02 -20.70 -3.73
CA LYS A 731 -7.67 -20.92 -4.24
C LYS A 731 -6.97 -19.58 -4.34
N ILE A 732 -5.75 -19.53 -3.82
CA ILE A 732 -4.91 -18.35 -3.86
C ILE A 732 -3.70 -18.73 -4.70
N GLU A 733 -3.66 -18.23 -5.94
CA GLU A 733 -2.56 -18.46 -6.86
C GLU A 733 -1.53 -17.33 -6.76
N ALA A 734 -0.25 -17.68 -6.87
CA ALA A 734 0.84 -16.74 -6.79
C ALA A 734 0.81 -15.74 -7.96
N ALA A 735 0.47 -14.50 -7.65
CA ALA A 735 0.60 -13.38 -8.57
C ALA A 735 2.09 -13.10 -8.84
N SER A 736 2.48 -12.98 -10.11
CA SER A 736 3.88 -12.87 -10.52
C SER A 736 4.02 -12.15 -11.86
N PRO A 737 5.08 -11.34 -12.06
CA PRO A 737 5.48 -10.82 -13.36
C PRO A 737 5.83 -11.91 -14.40
N LEU A 738 6.25 -13.09 -13.93
CA LEU A 738 6.53 -14.23 -14.79
C LEU A 738 5.24 -14.97 -15.16
N ASN A 739 4.98 -15.11 -16.45
CA ASN A 739 3.98 -16.01 -16.98
C ASN A 739 4.54 -17.44 -17.07
N THR A 740 4.09 -18.30 -16.15
CA THR A 740 4.57 -19.67 -15.95
C THR A 740 3.42 -20.58 -15.56
N THR A 741 3.55 -21.87 -15.88
CA THR A 741 2.68 -22.93 -15.36
C THR A 741 3.08 -23.36 -13.94
N HIS A 742 4.31 -23.07 -13.51
CA HIS A 742 4.82 -23.31 -12.16
C HIS A 742 4.39 -22.17 -11.22
N ARG A 743 3.14 -22.22 -10.76
CA ARG A 743 2.61 -21.26 -9.77
C ARG A 743 2.31 -21.93 -8.44
N ALA A 744 2.72 -21.30 -7.36
CA ALA A 744 2.34 -21.75 -6.03
C ALA A 744 0.85 -21.47 -5.84
N THR A 745 0.11 -22.51 -5.47
CA THR A 745 -1.30 -22.40 -5.08
C THR A 745 -1.41 -22.78 -3.62
N VAL A 746 -2.11 -21.94 -2.84
CA VAL A 746 -2.39 -22.18 -1.43
C VAL A 746 -3.90 -22.09 -1.21
N LEU A 747 -4.45 -22.95 -0.35
CA LEU A 747 -5.86 -22.85 0.05
C LEU A 747 -5.99 -21.97 1.29
N GLY A 748 -7.13 -21.28 1.43
CA GLY A 748 -7.40 -20.45 2.62
C GLY A 748 -7.24 -21.21 3.95
N ALA A 749 -7.65 -22.48 4.00
CA ALA A 749 -7.51 -23.33 5.18
C ALA A 749 -6.04 -23.57 5.61
N ASP A 750 -5.10 -23.54 4.66
CA ASP A 750 -3.67 -23.72 4.94
C ASP A 750 -3.09 -22.45 5.58
N LEU A 751 -3.43 -21.27 5.07
CA LEU A 751 -3.03 -19.98 5.64
C LEU A 751 -3.62 -19.75 7.05
N MET A 752 -4.87 -20.17 7.25
CA MET A 752 -5.53 -20.12 8.56
C MET A 752 -5.08 -21.25 9.51
N LYS A 753 -4.33 -22.24 9.01
CA LYS A 753 -3.91 -23.44 9.76
C LYS A 753 -5.09 -24.14 10.44
N THR A 754 -6.18 -24.36 9.70
CA THR A 754 -7.43 -24.95 10.24
C THR A 754 -7.70 -26.38 9.80
N GLY A 755 -6.95 -26.89 8.82
CA GLY A 755 -7.06 -28.26 8.30
C GLY A 755 -8.20 -28.44 7.30
N GLN A 756 -7.86 -28.73 6.04
CA GLN A 756 -8.81 -28.82 4.93
C GLN A 756 -9.89 -29.91 5.15
N LEU A 757 -9.48 -31.12 5.51
CA LEU A 757 -10.40 -32.25 5.73
C LEU A 757 -11.39 -31.96 6.86
N PHE A 758 -10.90 -31.36 7.96
CA PHE A 758 -11.75 -30.98 9.08
C PHE A 758 -12.81 -29.96 8.64
N GLN A 759 -12.42 -28.90 7.93
CA GLN A 759 -13.37 -27.89 7.46
C GLN A 759 -14.38 -28.46 6.47
N PHE A 760 -13.96 -29.42 5.62
CA PHE A 760 -14.84 -30.06 4.65
C PHE A 760 -15.89 -30.93 5.35
N LEU A 761 -15.45 -31.83 6.26
CA LEU A 761 -16.35 -32.69 7.03
C LEU A 761 -17.31 -31.85 7.89
N PHE A 762 -16.81 -30.79 8.52
CA PHE A 762 -17.64 -29.89 9.30
C PHE A 762 -18.67 -29.17 8.44
N GLY A 763 -18.27 -28.63 7.28
CA GLY A 763 -19.18 -28.03 6.30
C GLY A 763 -20.25 -29.02 5.81
N PHE A 764 -19.87 -30.28 5.60
CA PHE A 764 -20.80 -31.34 5.19
C PHE A 764 -21.88 -31.59 6.24
N THR A 765 -21.58 -31.46 7.54
CA THR A 765 -22.61 -31.60 8.59
C THR A 765 -23.77 -30.63 8.41
N PHE A 766 -23.53 -29.40 7.90
CA PHE A 766 -24.59 -28.43 7.63
C PHE A 766 -25.44 -28.82 6.42
N LEU A 767 -24.86 -29.50 5.44
CA LEU A 767 -25.59 -30.00 4.26
C LEU A 767 -26.58 -31.11 4.63
N VAL A 768 -26.19 -32.04 5.50
CA VAL A 768 -27.03 -33.19 5.88
C VAL A 768 -27.97 -32.87 7.06
N ARG A 769 -27.72 -31.77 7.79
CA ARG A 769 -28.51 -31.38 8.97
C ARG A 769 -30.03 -31.33 8.75
N PRO A 770 -30.57 -30.82 7.63
CA PRO A 770 -32.02 -30.83 7.40
C PRO A 770 -32.58 -32.26 7.33
N ALA A 771 -31.89 -33.17 6.63
CA ALA A 771 -32.30 -34.58 6.56
C ALA A 771 -32.26 -35.24 7.95
N PHE A 772 -31.20 -35.01 8.73
CA PHE A 772 -31.14 -35.49 10.12
C PHE A 772 -32.28 -34.95 10.98
N LYS A 773 -32.65 -33.68 10.83
CA LYS A 773 -33.81 -33.10 11.54
C LYS A 773 -35.12 -33.76 11.13
N LEU A 774 -35.30 -34.07 9.84
CA LEU A 774 -36.49 -34.78 9.35
C LEU A 774 -36.55 -36.22 9.88
N VAL A 775 -35.43 -36.94 9.86
CA VAL A 775 -35.33 -38.29 10.43
C VAL A 775 -35.62 -38.25 11.93
N LEU A 776 -35.02 -37.31 12.67
CA LEU A 776 -35.28 -37.16 14.11
C LEU A 776 -36.74 -36.82 14.39
N ALA A 777 -37.35 -35.93 13.61
CA ALA A 777 -38.77 -35.60 13.74
C ALA A 777 -39.66 -36.82 13.45
N ALA A 778 -39.33 -37.63 12.44
CA ALA A 778 -40.01 -38.88 12.15
C ALA A 778 -39.86 -39.89 13.29
N CYS A 779 -38.66 -40.04 13.86
CA CYS A 779 -38.43 -40.90 15.03
C CYS A 779 -39.26 -40.44 16.24
N VAL A 780 -39.29 -39.13 16.53
CA VAL A 780 -40.09 -38.55 17.61
C VAL A 780 -41.59 -38.77 17.36
N LEU A 781 -42.06 -38.62 16.12
CA LEU A 781 -43.44 -38.90 15.72
C LEU A 781 -43.79 -40.38 15.96
N VAL A 782 -42.93 -41.30 15.51
CA VAL A 782 -43.14 -42.75 15.71
C VAL A 782 -43.16 -43.10 17.20
N ILE A 783 -42.23 -42.58 17.99
CA ILE A 783 -42.21 -42.78 19.44
C ILE A 783 -43.49 -42.22 20.07
N GLY A 784 -43.93 -41.02 19.66
CA GLY A 784 -45.17 -40.40 20.12
C GLY A 784 -46.41 -41.24 19.79
N LEU A 785 -46.50 -41.78 18.57
CA LEU A 785 -47.59 -42.67 18.14
C LEU A 785 -47.58 -44.00 18.91
N LEU A 786 -46.41 -44.59 19.15
CA LEU A 786 -46.28 -45.81 19.96
C LEU A 786 -46.72 -45.58 21.41
N LEU A 787 -46.27 -44.47 22.02
CA LEU A 787 -46.70 -44.08 23.36
C LEU A 787 -48.21 -43.85 23.42
N LEU A 788 -48.80 -43.22 22.39
CA LEU A 788 -50.24 -43.04 22.30
C LEU A 788 -50.98 -44.38 22.25
N VAL A 789 -50.51 -45.35 21.46
CA VAL A 789 -51.10 -46.70 21.39
C VAL A 789 -50.98 -47.42 22.75
N VAL A 790 -49.84 -47.30 23.43
CA VAL A 790 -49.66 -47.88 24.77
C VAL A 790 -50.63 -47.23 25.77
N ILE A 791 -50.76 -45.90 25.75
CA ILE A 791 -51.71 -45.17 26.61
C ILE A 791 -53.15 -45.61 26.32
N ILE A 792 -53.55 -45.75 25.05
CA ILE A 792 -54.88 -46.24 24.67
C ILE A 792 -55.11 -47.68 25.15
N LYS A 793 -54.11 -48.58 25.03
CA LYS A 793 -54.21 -49.96 25.53
C LYS A 793 -54.30 -50.03 27.05
N ILE A 794 -53.53 -49.22 27.78
CA ILE A 794 -53.61 -49.13 29.24
C ILE A 794 -54.97 -48.57 29.64
N ALA A 795 -55.43 -47.49 29.00
CA ALA A 795 -56.75 -46.92 29.23
C ALA A 795 -57.87 -47.94 28.95
N GLY A 796 -57.79 -48.70 27.85
CA GLY A 796 -58.74 -49.76 27.50
C GLY A 796 -58.77 -50.93 28.48
N ARG A 797 -57.61 -51.30 29.07
CA ARG A 797 -57.53 -52.29 30.16
C ARG A 797 -58.11 -51.77 31.47
N VAL A 798 -57.87 -50.50 31.79
CA VAL A 798 -58.41 -49.85 33.00
C VAL A 798 -59.92 -49.59 32.88
N SER A 799 -60.43 -49.35 31.66
CA SER A 799 -61.85 -49.11 31.40
C SER A 799 -62.67 -50.36 31.07
N GLY A 800 -62.04 -51.53 30.92
CA GLY A 800 -62.73 -52.83 30.77
C GLY A 800 -63.27 -53.15 29.38
N ILE A 801 -62.78 -52.51 28.31
CA ILE A 801 -63.33 -52.67 26.95
C ILE A 801 -62.38 -53.51 26.08
N SER A 802 -62.22 -54.80 26.37
CA SER A 802 -61.93 -55.84 25.36
C SER A 802 -61.92 -57.25 25.96
N GLY A 803 -63.05 -57.95 25.83
CA GLY A 803 -63.11 -59.39 25.55
C GLY A 803 -63.31 -60.33 26.73
N ASP A 804 -64.58 -60.57 27.10
CA ASP A 804 -65.07 -61.90 27.48
C ASP A 804 -66.47 -62.10 26.87
N SER A 805 -66.58 -63.01 25.91
CA SER A 805 -67.77 -63.86 25.73
C SER A 805 -67.32 -65.25 26.14
N PRO A 806 -68.01 -65.98 27.02
CA PRO A 806 -69.18 -66.76 26.57
C PRO A 806 -70.26 -67.08 27.62
N GLY A 807 -71.42 -67.56 27.13
CA GLY A 807 -72.07 -68.74 27.74
C GLY A 807 -73.35 -68.52 28.56
N SER A 808 -74.48 -68.86 27.92
CA SER A 808 -75.54 -69.76 28.42
C SER A 808 -75.93 -69.76 29.92
N GLY A 809 -77.21 -69.51 30.21
CA GLY A 809 -77.87 -70.12 31.38
C GLY A 809 -79.15 -69.47 31.90
N ASN A 810 -80.31 -69.93 31.39
CA ASN A 810 -81.63 -70.05 32.03
C ASN A 810 -82.39 -68.85 32.64
N ARG A 811 -83.55 -68.55 32.02
CA ARG A 811 -84.85 -68.39 32.69
C ARG A 811 -85.93 -69.12 31.89
N SER A 812 -86.70 -69.95 32.61
CA SER A 812 -88.02 -70.58 32.32
C SER A 812 -88.21 -71.28 30.98
#